data_AF-A0A1Y2BN07-F1
#
_entry.id   AF-A0A1Y2BN07-F1
#
_cell.length_a   1.000
_cell.length_b   1.000
_cell.length_c   1.000
_cell.angle_alpha   90.00
_cell.angle_beta   90.00
_cell.angle_gamma   90.00
#
_symmetry.space_group_name_H-M   'P 1'
#
loop_
_entity.id
_entity.type
_entity.pdbx_description
1 polymer ?
#
loop_
_entity_poly.entity_id
_entity_poly.type
_entity_poly.pdbx_seq_one_letter_code
_entity_poly.pdbx_strand_id
1 'polypeptide(L)'
;MKSISPSLKSPLIPSNAPNDNNSTRFVTEMEPRDPREEGRVATPLELLFDLTLVAAISIISEEFSHMVLEGKDVNTAVFLVFATFSANWMAWMNFTWFLSAYDPDDILFRLATLGQLIGALSIATSVGPVFQLFDFRQMLYGFIFLRFFYILFYLCRAAIQDKRNRVYNTRMAFLITLLQLAWYITILYDPPTLAWNAGTFASLQFCEFFFPFLAEQRTASPSRHPHHLQERYGAFTIIVIGESFIGLSSAILSSNTGPISWESIKIATGSVAILFIMWWTYFTIPFGEMMGTSVDKMRICGYAHYFLHISIAIAASGTALMMQTGTHPDEHALSRTTAVLIFSWAVTSYLVILSIVTGALMGLCRVFFLNLGLKAVTCTVLLLIATFVTPIMGTGDVLLIMCIPLIVFLAISIYITLAHQEEAVESMVTLYKPMVARDPNENRKATQLEVLFDLTLVVAISITSEEFSHNVLSGHNVDSAIFLVFASFSANWNSWLNFTWFLSAYDPDDIMFRLATLGQLLGALAIATSVGPVFRLFDFRQMLYGFIFLRFFFVVFYLGRAALQDIQHRMYNIRMAVLMIILQVAWYYSILYDPPTLEWNAGTFAALLFCEFFFPFLAEQGTPSPDRHAHHLQERYGAFTIIVIGESFIGLSSAILSSNTGPISWESIKIAVGSVTILFIMWWAYFTIPFGDMMKSNRNLMRLCGYGHYVLHISIAIAASGTALMMQTGTHPNEHALSRTTAVLIFVWAVSSYLVSLTLITGVMLGFCRVFFLNLGLKAVICTILLLIATFVTPLTSTGDVLLILCVPTALLLPFTAVLGHYFHH
;
A
#
# COMPACT_ATOMS: atom_id res chain seq x y z
N MET A 1 21.93 40.21 54.88
CA MET A 1 20.48 40.49 54.84
C MET A 1 19.99 40.37 53.40
N LYS A 2 19.00 39.50 53.20
CA LYS A 2 17.97 39.48 52.13
C LYS A 2 18.36 39.26 50.64
N SER A 3 17.90 38.08 50.17
CA SER A 3 17.29 37.71 48.88
C SER A 3 17.94 38.11 47.55
N ILE A 4 18.38 37.09 46.80
CA ILE A 4 18.53 37.15 45.34
C ILE A 4 17.70 35.99 44.74
N SER A 5 16.88 36.34 43.75
CA SER A 5 15.97 35.49 42.97
C SER A 5 16.70 34.54 42.01
N PRO A 6 16.05 33.48 41.51
CA PRO A 6 16.61 32.61 40.48
C PRO A 6 16.27 33.15 39.08
N SER A 7 17.29 33.45 38.28
CA SER A 7 17.16 33.59 36.83
C SER A 7 18.29 32.83 36.14
N LEU A 8 18.01 31.60 35.71
CA LEU A 8 18.81 30.87 34.74
C LEU A 8 17.86 30.38 33.66
N LYS A 9 17.73 31.19 32.61
CA LYS A 9 17.16 30.77 31.33
C LYS A 9 18.17 29.83 30.68
N SER A 10 17.75 28.59 30.42
CA SER A 10 18.47 27.66 29.55
C SER A 10 18.41 28.15 28.08
N PRO A 11 19.43 27.84 27.26
CA PRO A 11 19.39 28.13 25.83
C PRO A 11 18.36 27.23 25.14
N LEU A 12 17.52 27.85 24.32
CA LEU A 12 16.50 27.24 23.48
C LEU A 12 17.14 26.25 22.50
N ILE A 13 16.85 24.96 22.69
CA ILE A 13 16.94 23.94 21.65
C ILE A 13 15.68 24.11 20.78
N PRO A 14 15.79 24.23 19.44
CA PRO A 14 14.60 24.24 18.58
C PRO A 14 13.92 22.88 18.65
N SER A 15 12.66 22.87 19.09
CA SER A 15 11.80 21.70 19.12
C SER A 15 11.35 21.34 17.69
N ASN A 16 12.17 20.57 16.96
CA ASN A 16 11.81 19.97 15.67
C ASN A 16 11.34 18.51 15.80
N ALA A 17 10.66 18.18 16.90
CA ALA A 17 9.84 16.98 16.95
C ALA A 17 8.43 17.35 16.45
N PRO A 18 7.79 16.57 15.55
CA PRO A 18 6.35 16.71 15.34
C PRO A 18 5.64 16.65 16.71
N ASN A 19 4.51 17.33 16.86
CA ASN A 19 3.75 17.38 18.12
C ASN A 19 3.26 15.97 18.54
N ASP A 20 4.15 15.13 19.07
CA ASP A 20 3.92 13.70 19.40
C ASP A 20 2.83 13.50 20.48
N ASN A 21 2.45 14.57 21.18
CA ASN A 21 1.43 14.54 22.23
C ASN A 21 -0.02 14.81 21.77
N ASN A 22 -0.28 15.16 20.50
CA ASN A 22 -1.65 15.43 20.05
C ASN A 22 -2.52 14.16 19.98
N SER A 23 -1.91 13.02 19.68
CA SER A 23 -2.56 11.70 19.58
C SER A 23 -3.28 11.24 20.85
N THR A 24 -2.94 11.82 22.00
CA THR A 24 -3.53 11.52 23.32
C THR A 24 -4.51 12.59 23.79
N ARG A 25 -4.58 13.73 23.10
CA ARG A 25 -5.52 14.81 23.41
C ARG A 25 -6.88 14.51 22.78
N PHE A 26 -7.95 14.81 23.53
CA PHE A 26 -9.30 14.61 23.01
C PHE A 26 -9.59 15.53 21.82
N VAL A 27 -9.21 16.81 21.94
CA VAL A 27 -9.35 17.85 20.91
C VAL A 27 -8.16 18.80 20.98
N THR A 28 -7.57 19.12 19.83
CA THR A 28 -6.54 20.16 19.66
C THR A 28 -7.13 21.37 18.92
N GLU A 29 -6.60 22.57 19.13
CA GLU A 29 -7.01 23.74 18.35
C GLU A 29 -6.54 23.59 16.89
N MET A 30 -7.45 23.79 15.92
CA MET A 30 -7.10 23.75 14.50
C MET A 30 -6.59 25.11 14.04
N GLU A 31 -5.30 25.18 13.76
CA GLU A 31 -4.67 26.32 13.09
C GLU A 31 -4.19 25.93 11.69
N PRO A 32 -4.32 26.81 10.69
CA PRO A 32 -3.70 26.57 9.38
C PRO A 32 -2.18 26.45 9.51
N ARG A 33 -1.61 25.40 8.92
CA ARG A 33 -0.16 25.19 8.89
C ARG A 33 0.56 26.22 8.01
N ASP A 34 1.88 26.36 8.17
CA ASP A 34 2.72 27.18 7.29
C ASP A 34 3.01 26.41 5.98
N PRO A 35 2.78 27.01 4.78
CA PRO A 35 3.15 26.37 3.50
C PRO A 35 4.64 26.06 3.35
N ARG A 36 5.50 26.65 4.18
CA ARG A 36 6.96 26.53 4.15
C ARG A 36 7.53 25.77 5.35
N GLU A 37 6.68 25.06 6.09
CA GLU A 37 7.10 24.21 7.21
C GLU A 37 8.15 23.18 6.75
N GLU A 38 9.40 23.35 7.17
CA GLU A 38 10.46 22.41 6.83
C GLU A 38 10.16 21.02 7.43
N GLY A 39 10.35 19.98 6.63
CA GLY A 39 10.26 18.59 7.10
C GLY A 39 8.84 17.99 7.17
N ARG A 40 7.77 18.69 6.74
CA ARG A 40 6.43 18.08 6.65
C ARG A 40 6.43 16.83 5.77
N VAL A 41 5.99 15.70 6.35
CA VAL A 41 5.86 14.37 5.74
C VAL A 41 4.47 13.83 5.89
N ALA A 42 4.03 12.92 5.01
CA ALA A 42 2.76 12.22 5.18
C ALA A 42 2.73 11.47 6.53
N THR A 43 1.63 11.61 7.26
CA THR A 43 1.47 10.90 8.53
C THR A 43 1.11 9.42 8.31
N PRO A 44 1.34 8.53 9.29
CA PRO A 44 0.87 7.14 9.20
C PRO A 44 -0.65 7.02 8.98
N LEU A 45 -1.44 7.98 9.47
CA LEU A 45 -2.90 7.98 9.31
C LEU A 45 -3.29 8.34 7.88
N GLU A 46 -2.57 9.30 7.29
CA GLU A 46 -2.63 9.64 5.88
C GLU A 46 -2.40 8.42 4.99
N LEU A 47 -1.34 7.65 5.26
CA LEU A 47 -1.02 6.46 4.48
C LEU A 47 -2.05 5.32 4.67
N LEU A 48 -2.57 5.12 5.89
CA LEU A 48 -3.64 4.14 6.14
C LEU A 48 -4.91 4.47 5.36
N PHE A 49 -5.26 5.77 5.29
CA PHE A 49 -6.41 6.23 4.55
C PHE A 49 -6.28 5.92 3.05
N ASP A 50 -5.12 6.22 2.46
CA ASP A 50 -4.84 5.94 1.05
C ASP A 50 -4.99 4.45 0.74
N LEU A 51 -4.45 3.61 1.62
CA LEU A 51 -4.46 2.18 1.43
C LEU A 51 -5.84 1.57 1.63
N THR A 52 -6.73 2.18 2.41
CA THR A 52 -8.14 1.71 2.50
C THR A 52 -8.87 1.95 1.18
N LEU A 53 -8.55 3.05 0.48
CA LEU A 53 -9.13 3.37 -0.82
C LEU A 53 -8.58 2.50 -1.96
N VAL A 54 -7.46 1.79 -1.76
CA VAL A 54 -6.95 0.86 -2.78
C VAL A 54 -7.92 -0.28 -3.02
N ALA A 55 -8.65 -0.75 -1.99
CA ALA A 55 -9.61 -1.84 -2.13
C ALA A 55 -10.66 -1.56 -3.21
N ALA A 56 -11.14 -0.30 -3.30
CA ALA A 56 -12.02 0.09 -4.38
C ALA A 56 -11.33 0.03 -5.76
N ILE A 57 -10.07 0.46 -5.85
CA ILE A 57 -9.29 0.46 -7.10
C ILE A 57 -8.99 -0.97 -7.58
N SER A 58 -8.72 -1.89 -6.66
CA SER A 58 -8.53 -3.31 -6.96
C SER A 58 -9.78 -3.91 -7.58
N ILE A 59 -10.94 -3.71 -6.94
CA ILE A 59 -12.22 -4.24 -7.43
C ILE A 59 -12.62 -3.55 -8.75
N ILE A 60 -12.36 -2.25 -8.92
CA ILE A 60 -12.60 -1.54 -10.18
C ILE A 60 -11.79 -2.18 -11.32
N SER A 61 -10.53 -2.53 -11.06
CA SER A 61 -9.64 -3.12 -12.05
C SER A 61 -10.06 -4.54 -12.43
N GLU A 62 -10.49 -5.33 -11.45
CA GLU A 62 -11.02 -6.68 -11.65
C GLU A 62 -12.33 -6.65 -12.46
N GLU A 63 -13.31 -5.85 -12.04
CA GLU A 63 -14.61 -5.74 -12.71
C GLU A 63 -14.48 -5.17 -14.12
N PHE A 64 -13.58 -4.19 -14.34
CA PHE A 64 -13.28 -3.71 -15.68
C PHE A 64 -12.69 -4.81 -16.56
N SER A 65 -11.73 -5.58 -16.05
CA SER A 65 -11.11 -6.68 -16.79
C SER A 65 -12.14 -7.75 -17.15
N HIS A 66 -12.94 -8.19 -16.17
CA HIS A 66 -13.98 -9.19 -16.35
C HIS A 66 -15.03 -8.75 -17.38
N MET A 67 -15.56 -7.53 -17.24
CA MET A 67 -16.55 -6.97 -18.16
C MET A 67 -16.03 -6.92 -19.61
N VAL A 68 -14.78 -6.52 -19.82
CA VAL A 68 -14.19 -6.42 -21.16
C VAL A 68 -13.88 -7.81 -21.75
N LEU A 69 -13.45 -8.78 -20.94
CA LEU A 69 -13.20 -10.16 -21.38
C LEU A 69 -14.47 -10.88 -21.84
N GLU A 70 -15.60 -10.61 -21.19
CA GLU A 70 -16.92 -11.11 -21.58
C GLU A 70 -17.45 -10.50 -22.89
N GLY A 71 -16.72 -9.54 -23.49
CA GLY A 71 -17.11 -8.89 -24.75
C GLY A 71 -18.19 -7.83 -24.60
N LYS A 72 -18.43 -7.33 -23.37
CA LYS A 72 -19.31 -6.17 -23.15
C LYS A 72 -18.66 -4.90 -23.72
N ASP A 73 -19.48 -3.88 -23.96
CA ASP A 73 -19.03 -2.63 -24.56
C ASP A 73 -17.94 -1.93 -23.72
N VAL A 74 -16.77 -1.74 -24.34
CA VAL A 74 -15.60 -1.12 -23.71
C VAL A 74 -15.89 0.33 -23.28
N ASN A 75 -16.72 1.07 -24.02
CA ASN A 75 -17.03 2.45 -23.66
C ASN A 75 -17.83 2.52 -22.35
N THR A 76 -18.78 1.60 -22.19
CA THR A 76 -19.54 1.45 -20.95
C THR A 76 -18.62 1.04 -19.79
N ALA A 77 -17.71 0.09 -20.01
CA ALA A 77 -16.73 -0.32 -19.00
C ALA A 77 -15.84 0.87 -18.55
N VAL A 78 -15.34 1.65 -19.51
CA VAL A 78 -14.55 2.86 -19.23
C VAL A 78 -15.38 3.89 -18.46
N PHE A 79 -16.63 4.14 -18.85
CA PHE A 79 -17.53 5.04 -18.11
C PHE A 79 -17.69 4.60 -16.64
N LEU A 80 -17.87 3.31 -16.39
CA LEU A 80 -18.01 2.77 -15.04
C LEU A 80 -16.72 2.92 -14.22
N VAL A 81 -15.55 2.76 -14.83
CA VAL A 81 -14.25 3.10 -14.19
C VAL A 81 -14.22 4.57 -13.81
N PHE A 82 -14.57 5.48 -14.72
CA PHE A 82 -14.62 6.92 -14.40
C PHE A 82 -15.61 7.22 -13.26
N ALA A 83 -16.79 6.59 -13.27
CA ALA A 83 -17.84 6.84 -12.29
C ALA A 83 -17.46 6.37 -10.88
N THR A 84 -16.99 5.12 -10.76
CA THR A 84 -16.60 4.53 -9.47
C THR A 84 -15.32 5.14 -8.93
N PHE A 85 -14.31 5.36 -9.79
CA PHE A 85 -13.05 5.99 -9.41
C PHE A 85 -13.26 7.45 -8.96
N SER A 86 -14.23 8.17 -9.54
CA SER A 86 -14.57 9.54 -9.10
C SER A 86 -14.94 9.62 -7.62
N ALA A 87 -15.80 8.72 -7.13
CA ALA A 87 -16.21 8.72 -5.72
C ALA A 87 -15.01 8.46 -4.80
N ASN A 88 -14.19 7.48 -5.16
CA ASN A 88 -12.98 7.11 -4.43
C ASN A 88 -11.96 8.26 -4.39
N TRP A 89 -11.66 8.85 -5.56
CA TRP A 89 -10.69 9.93 -5.70
C TRP A 89 -11.15 11.22 -5.02
N MET A 90 -12.45 11.56 -5.09
CA MET A 90 -12.98 12.74 -4.40
C MET A 90 -12.89 12.60 -2.89
N ALA A 91 -13.11 11.39 -2.35
CA ALA A 91 -12.90 11.13 -0.93
C ALA A 91 -11.43 11.35 -0.55
N TRP A 92 -10.50 10.85 -1.37
CA TRP A 92 -9.05 11.00 -1.18
C TRP A 92 -8.54 12.44 -1.28
N MET A 93 -8.96 13.17 -2.32
CA MET A 93 -8.45 14.51 -2.57
C MET A 93 -8.89 15.49 -1.47
N ASN A 94 -10.15 15.38 -1.03
CA ASN A 94 -10.66 16.18 0.09
C ASN A 94 -9.92 15.87 1.40
N PHE A 95 -9.58 14.60 1.67
CA PHE A 95 -8.76 14.22 2.81
C PHE A 95 -7.39 14.90 2.74
N THR A 96 -6.69 14.67 1.63
CA THR A 96 -5.31 15.10 1.41
C THR A 96 -5.18 16.62 1.53
N TRP A 97 -6.11 17.39 0.96
CA TRP A 97 -6.07 18.85 1.07
C TRP A 97 -6.42 19.34 2.47
N PHE A 98 -7.31 18.66 3.18
CA PHE A 98 -7.64 19.03 4.56
C PHE A 98 -6.44 18.79 5.50
N LEU A 99 -5.74 17.65 5.40
CA LEU A 99 -4.57 17.37 6.23
C LEU A 99 -3.33 18.18 5.80
N SER A 100 -3.21 18.54 4.52
CA SER A 100 -2.16 19.50 4.13
C SER A 100 -2.36 20.87 4.79
N ALA A 101 -3.62 21.23 5.09
CA ALA A 101 -3.99 22.50 5.70
C ALA A 101 -3.96 22.53 7.24
N TYR A 102 -4.52 21.52 7.90
CA TYR A 102 -4.76 21.57 9.37
C TYR A 102 -4.07 20.46 10.16
N ASP A 103 -4.17 19.20 9.74
CA ASP A 103 -3.58 18.02 10.41
C ASP A 103 -3.63 18.04 11.96
N PRO A 104 -4.84 18.00 12.58
CA PRO A 104 -5.01 18.14 14.02
C PRO A 104 -4.50 16.93 14.85
N ASP A 105 -4.56 15.73 14.26
CA ASP A 105 -4.19 14.42 14.83
C ASP A 105 -4.68 14.11 16.27
N ASP A 106 -5.81 14.69 16.69
CA ASP A 106 -6.44 14.39 17.98
C ASP A 106 -7.38 13.16 17.95
N ILE A 107 -7.80 12.69 19.14
CA ILE A 107 -8.68 11.53 19.27
C ILE A 107 -9.98 11.70 18.47
N LEU A 108 -10.62 12.87 18.55
CA LEU A 108 -11.86 13.13 17.81
C LEU A 108 -11.63 13.03 16.30
N PHE A 109 -10.51 13.58 15.80
CA PHE A 109 -10.13 13.47 14.40
C PHE A 109 -9.90 12.02 13.98
N ARG A 110 -9.12 11.26 14.75
CA ARG A 110 -8.86 9.82 14.49
C ARG A 110 -10.15 8.99 14.46
N LEU A 111 -11.08 9.21 15.38
CA LEU A 111 -12.38 8.51 15.42
C LEU A 111 -13.26 8.87 14.22
N ALA A 112 -13.26 10.13 13.79
CA ALA A 112 -13.99 10.53 12.59
C ALA A 112 -13.32 9.99 11.32
N THR A 113 -11.98 9.90 11.27
CA THR A 113 -11.28 9.21 10.19
C THR A 113 -11.61 7.72 10.15
N LEU A 114 -11.72 7.04 11.30
CA LEU A 114 -12.26 5.66 11.35
C LEU A 114 -13.64 5.56 10.68
N GLY A 115 -14.54 6.50 10.97
CA GLY A 115 -15.83 6.61 10.28
C GLY A 115 -15.68 6.80 8.75
N GLN A 116 -14.71 7.60 8.31
CA GLN A 116 -14.41 7.76 6.89
C GLN A 116 -13.85 6.48 6.25
N LEU A 117 -13.02 5.70 6.96
CA LEU A 117 -12.53 4.39 6.48
C LEU A 117 -13.69 3.41 6.25
N ILE A 118 -14.68 3.39 7.15
CA ILE A 118 -15.90 2.58 6.98
C ILE A 118 -16.69 3.05 5.74
N GLY A 119 -16.83 4.36 5.54
CA GLY A 119 -17.47 4.92 4.34
C GLY A 119 -16.71 4.56 3.06
N ALA A 120 -15.37 4.58 3.08
CA ALA A 120 -14.52 4.18 1.98
C ALA A 120 -14.68 2.70 1.63
N LEU A 121 -14.74 1.81 2.64
CA LEU A 121 -14.99 0.38 2.43
C LEU A 121 -16.40 0.14 1.84
N SER A 122 -17.39 0.93 2.24
CA SER A 122 -18.74 0.89 1.64
C SER A 122 -18.73 1.28 0.15
N ILE A 123 -17.83 2.19 -0.27
CA ILE A 123 -17.63 2.51 -1.70
C ILE A 123 -16.97 1.32 -2.40
N ALA A 124 -15.92 0.73 -1.83
CA ALA A 124 -15.22 -0.43 -2.42
C ALA A 124 -16.18 -1.61 -2.68
N THR A 125 -16.97 -1.97 -1.67
CA THR A 125 -17.96 -3.07 -1.75
C THR A 125 -19.17 -2.78 -2.64
N SER A 126 -19.28 -1.57 -3.19
CA SER A 126 -20.36 -1.21 -4.13
C SER A 126 -19.94 -1.31 -5.59
N VAL A 127 -18.63 -1.46 -5.87
CA VAL A 127 -18.10 -1.46 -7.23
C VAL A 127 -18.68 -2.62 -8.05
N GLY A 128 -18.67 -3.85 -7.53
CA GLY A 128 -19.26 -5.01 -8.22
C GLY A 128 -20.73 -4.78 -8.62
N PRO A 129 -21.63 -4.45 -7.66
CA PRO A 129 -23.01 -4.09 -7.97
C PRO A 129 -23.16 -2.95 -8.99
N VAL A 130 -22.29 -1.93 -8.99
CA VAL A 130 -22.30 -0.86 -9.99
C VAL A 130 -21.97 -1.39 -11.38
N PHE A 131 -20.95 -2.25 -11.52
CA PHE A 131 -20.55 -2.81 -12.81
C PHE A 131 -21.57 -3.83 -13.37
N GLN A 132 -22.18 -4.61 -12.49
CA GLN A 132 -23.07 -5.71 -12.88
C GLN A 132 -24.52 -5.25 -13.05
N LEU A 133 -25.00 -4.35 -12.18
CA LEU A 133 -26.41 -3.96 -12.07
C LEU A 133 -26.67 -2.46 -12.34
N PHE A 134 -25.63 -1.64 -12.53
CA PHE A 134 -25.74 -0.18 -12.59
C PHE A 134 -26.39 0.43 -11.35
N ASP A 135 -26.31 -0.24 -10.20
CA ASP A 135 -26.86 0.26 -8.93
C ASP A 135 -25.81 1.05 -8.14
N PHE A 136 -25.97 2.38 -8.13
CA PHE A 136 -25.08 3.31 -7.43
C PHE A 136 -25.48 3.60 -5.98
N ARG A 137 -26.60 3.06 -5.48
CA ARG A 137 -27.16 3.46 -4.17
C ARG A 137 -26.21 3.21 -3.02
N GLN A 138 -25.63 2.01 -2.95
CA GLN A 138 -24.67 1.66 -1.91
C GLN A 138 -23.41 2.52 -1.97
N MET A 139 -22.90 2.80 -3.17
CA MET A 139 -21.76 3.68 -3.38
C MET A 139 -22.05 5.08 -2.80
N LEU A 140 -23.24 5.61 -3.13
CA LEU A 140 -23.68 6.91 -2.64
C LEU A 140 -23.92 6.92 -1.13
N TYR A 141 -24.47 5.87 -0.52
CA TYR A 141 -24.58 5.77 0.94
C TYR A 141 -23.21 5.85 1.62
N GLY A 142 -22.23 5.08 1.13
CA GLY A 142 -20.85 5.13 1.62
C GLY A 142 -20.21 6.50 1.45
N PHE A 143 -20.39 7.12 0.28
CA PHE A 143 -19.87 8.45 -0.03
C PHE A 143 -20.49 9.56 0.82
N ILE A 144 -21.80 9.53 1.04
CA ILE A 144 -22.55 10.45 1.91
C ILE A 144 -22.10 10.29 3.36
N PHE A 145 -21.94 9.05 3.83
CA PHE A 145 -21.47 8.76 5.19
C PHE A 145 -20.05 9.27 5.41
N LEU A 146 -19.15 9.05 4.45
CA LEU A 146 -17.78 9.57 4.49
C LEU A 146 -17.76 11.10 4.55
N ARG A 147 -18.60 11.76 3.74
CA ARG A 147 -18.70 13.22 3.67
C ARG A 147 -19.28 13.89 4.89
N PHE A 148 -20.15 13.19 5.63
CA PHE A 148 -20.68 13.68 6.90
C PHE A 148 -19.55 14.13 7.85
N PHE A 149 -18.46 13.36 7.93
CA PHE A 149 -17.30 13.71 8.76
C PHE A 149 -16.53 14.92 8.22
N TYR A 150 -16.41 15.09 6.90
CA TYR A 150 -15.81 16.31 6.33
C TYR A 150 -16.63 17.55 6.63
N ILE A 151 -17.95 17.47 6.47
CA ILE A 151 -18.86 18.59 6.79
C ILE A 151 -18.71 18.95 8.27
N LEU A 152 -18.66 17.95 9.16
CA LEU A 152 -18.43 18.16 10.59
C LEU A 152 -17.10 18.89 10.85
N PHE A 153 -16.00 18.48 10.21
CA PHE A 153 -14.72 19.15 10.41
C PHE A 153 -14.68 20.58 9.88
N TYR A 154 -15.18 20.83 8.67
CA TYR A 154 -15.21 22.17 8.10
C TYR A 154 -16.14 23.11 8.86
N LEU A 155 -17.35 22.66 9.20
CA LEU A 155 -18.38 23.50 9.81
C LEU A 155 -18.19 23.64 11.33
N CYS A 156 -17.97 22.54 12.03
CA CYS A 156 -17.99 22.52 13.50
C CYS A 156 -16.61 22.72 14.12
N ARG A 157 -15.51 22.64 13.35
CA ARG A 157 -14.16 22.91 13.87
C ARG A 157 -13.47 24.03 13.10
N ALA A 158 -13.13 23.82 11.84
CA ALA A 158 -12.32 24.76 11.07
C ALA A 158 -13.00 26.14 10.94
N ALA A 159 -14.31 26.22 10.69
CA ALA A 159 -15.02 27.50 10.61
C ALA A 159 -15.14 28.25 11.94
N ILE A 160 -14.97 27.57 13.08
CA ILE A 160 -15.03 28.18 14.41
C ILE A 160 -13.63 28.63 14.86
N GLN A 161 -12.63 27.76 14.66
CA GLN A 161 -11.27 27.93 15.17
C GLN A 161 -10.40 28.79 14.23
N ASP A 162 -10.50 28.58 12.91
CA ASP A 162 -9.80 29.40 11.92
C ASP A 162 -10.67 30.59 11.47
N LYS A 163 -10.59 31.67 12.24
CA LYS A 163 -11.31 32.92 11.95
C LYS A 163 -10.90 33.55 10.63
N ARG A 164 -9.65 33.35 10.17
CA ARG A 164 -9.13 33.96 8.94
C ARG A 164 -9.77 33.33 7.70
N ASN A 165 -9.89 32.00 7.67
CA ASN A 165 -10.48 31.28 6.54
C ASN A 165 -11.92 30.82 6.81
N ARG A 166 -12.61 31.37 7.83
CA ARG A 166 -13.99 31.02 8.19
C ARG A 166 -14.97 31.05 7.02
N VAL A 167 -14.87 32.05 6.14
CA VAL A 167 -15.74 32.16 4.96
C VAL A 167 -15.51 30.99 4.00
N TYR A 168 -14.25 30.64 3.75
CA TYR A 168 -13.89 29.47 2.94
C TYR A 168 -14.40 28.17 3.58
N ASN A 169 -14.13 27.96 4.87
CA ASN A 169 -14.54 26.74 5.58
C ASN A 169 -16.08 26.57 5.58
N THR A 170 -16.83 27.65 5.81
CA THR A 170 -18.30 27.64 5.79
C THR A 170 -18.84 27.40 4.38
N ARG A 171 -18.22 28.00 3.35
CA ARG A 171 -18.59 27.78 1.94
C ARG A 171 -18.30 26.34 1.50
N MET A 172 -17.15 25.77 1.87
CA MET A 172 -16.84 24.37 1.60
C MET A 172 -17.90 23.46 2.21
N ALA A 173 -18.22 23.63 3.51
CA ALA A 173 -19.25 22.85 4.17
C ALA A 173 -20.62 23.00 3.48
N PHE A 174 -21.02 24.21 3.11
CA PHE A 174 -22.29 24.47 2.43
C PHE A 174 -22.35 23.82 1.02
N LEU A 175 -21.30 24.00 0.20
CA LEU A 175 -21.25 23.45 -1.16
C LEU A 175 -21.22 21.92 -1.15
N ILE A 176 -20.46 21.30 -0.25
CA ILE A 176 -20.45 19.85 -0.05
C ILE A 176 -21.84 19.37 0.39
N THR A 177 -22.50 20.09 1.31
CA THR A 177 -23.87 19.75 1.75
C THR A 177 -24.87 19.85 0.60
N LEU A 178 -24.79 20.90 -0.22
CA LEU A 178 -25.68 21.09 -1.37
C LEU A 178 -25.53 19.95 -2.40
N LEU A 179 -24.29 19.58 -2.73
CA LEU A 179 -24.01 18.47 -3.64
C LEU A 179 -24.43 17.13 -3.04
N GLN A 180 -24.20 16.93 -1.76
CA GLN A 180 -24.66 15.74 -1.03
C GLN A 180 -26.19 15.60 -1.06
N LEU A 181 -26.94 16.69 -0.89
CA LEU A 181 -28.40 16.67 -1.05
C LEU A 181 -28.80 16.35 -2.49
N ALA A 182 -28.08 16.88 -3.49
CA ALA A 182 -28.34 16.57 -4.89
C ALA A 182 -28.12 15.08 -5.19
N TRP A 183 -27.02 14.48 -4.71
CA TRP A 183 -26.78 13.03 -4.80
C TRP A 183 -27.85 12.22 -4.07
N TYR A 184 -28.27 12.65 -2.88
CA TYR A 184 -29.33 11.97 -2.15
C TYR A 184 -30.67 12.00 -2.90
N ILE A 185 -31.00 13.11 -3.58
CA ILE A 185 -32.18 13.20 -4.43
C ILE A 185 -32.13 12.19 -5.58
N THR A 186 -30.95 11.90 -6.14
CA THR A 186 -30.82 10.86 -7.19
C THR A 186 -31.20 9.47 -6.67
N ILE A 187 -30.89 9.16 -5.40
CA ILE A 187 -31.29 7.91 -4.75
C ILE A 187 -32.83 7.82 -4.62
N LEU A 188 -33.49 8.94 -4.27
CA LEU A 188 -34.94 8.97 -4.05
C LEU A 188 -35.75 8.93 -5.36
N TYR A 189 -35.25 9.60 -6.40
CA TYR A 189 -35.97 9.70 -7.67
C TYR A 189 -35.84 8.45 -8.54
N ASP A 190 -34.76 7.67 -8.37
CA ASP A 190 -34.45 6.45 -9.11
C ASP A 190 -34.66 6.60 -10.63
N PRO A 191 -33.76 7.30 -11.33
CA PRO A 191 -34.07 7.74 -12.66
C PRO A 191 -34.37 6.60 -13.65
N PRO A 192 -35.40 6.76 -14.51
CA PRO A 192 -36.04 5.63 -15.18
C PRO A 192 -35.24 5.04 -16.34
N THR A 193 -34.14 5.67 -16.77
CA THR A 193 -33.32 5.19 -17.90
C THR A 193 -31.83 5.32 -17.60
N LEU A 194 -31.03 4.40 -18.15
CA LEU A 194 -29.58 4.42 -18.03
C LEU A 194 -28.95 5.73 -18.55
N ALA A 195 -29.48 6.27 -19.66
CA ALA A 195 -28.99 7.53 -20.22
C ALA A 195 -29.25 8.72 -19.28
N TRP A 196 -30.41 8.74 -18.61
CA TRP A 196 -30.69 9.76 -17.60
C TRP A 196 -29.79 9.58 -16.38
N ASN A 197 -29.61 8.35 -15.87
CA ASN A 197 -28.68 8.05 -14.78
C ASN A 197 -27.26 8.54 -15.09
N ALA A 198 -26.73 8.17 -16.26
CA ALA A 198 -25.41 8.60 -16.72
C ALA A 198 -25.32 10.13 -16.88
N GLY A 199 -26.34 10.77 -17.44
CA GLY A 199 -26.41 12.22 -17.60
C GLY A 199 -26.46 12.97 -16.26
N THR A 200 -27.27 12.51 -15.30
CA THR A 200 -27.33 13.07 -13.95
C THR A 200 -26.02 12.86 -13.20
N PHE A 201 -25.43 11.67 -13.31
CA PHE A 201 -24.15 11.36 -12.71
C PHE A 201 -23.05 12.28 -13.27
N ALA A 202 -22.93 12.37 -14.60
CA ALA A 202 -21.94 13.23 -15.25
C ALA A 202 -22.13 14.71 -14.88
N SER A 203 -23.38 15.18 -14.78
CA SER A 203 -23.69 16.56 -14.39
C SER A 203 -23.31 16.86 -12.95
N LEU A 204 -23.66 15.97 -12.00
CA LEU A 204 -23.29 16.14 -10.61
C LEU A 204 -21.78 15.99 -10.42
N GLN A 205 -21.15 15.03 -11.09
CA GLN A 205 -19.71 14.85 -11.08
C GLN A 205 -18.96 16.09 -11.63
N PHE A 206 -19.48 16.72 -12.67
CA PHE A 206 -18.92 17.99 -13.15
C PHE A 206 -19.02 19.09 -12.07
N CYS A 207 -20.14 19.18 -11.38
CA CYS A 207 -20.29 20.09 -10.25
C CYS A 207 -19.33 19.76 -9.09
N GLU A 208 -19.02 18.47 -8.85
CA GLU A 208 -18.02 18.03 -7.87
C GLU A 208 -16.62 18.56 -8.20
N PHE A 209 -16.21 18.47 -9.46
CA PHE A 209 -14.93 19.05 -9.90
C PHE A 209 -14.91 20.58 -9.81
N PHE A 210 -16.07 21.23 -9.94
CA PHE A 210 -16.15 22.68 -10.02
C PHE A 210 -16.31 23.39 -8.67
N PHE A 211 -16.94 22.77 -7.66
CA PHE A 211 -17.26 23.47 -6.41
C PHE A 211 -16.03 23.99 -5.63
N PRO A 212 -14.84 23.35 -5.65
CA PRO A 212 -13.70 23.89 -4.91
C PRO A 212 -13.22 25.23 -5.49
N PHE A 213 -13.40 25.45 -6.79
CA PHE A 213 -13.15 26.74 -7.43
C PHE A 213 -14.13 27.82 -6.92
N LEU A 214 -15.40 27.47 -6.74
CA LEU A 214 -16.42 28.36 -6.16
C LEU A 214 -16.13 28.66 -4.68
N ALA A 215 -15.65 27.67 -3.93
CA ALA A 215 -15.33 27.83 -2.52
C ALA A 215 -14.14 28.78 -2.31
N GLU A 216 -13.09 28.66 -3.12
CA GLU A 216 -11.89 29.52 -3.06
C GLU A 216 -12.09 30.91 -3.68
N GLN A 217 -13.15 31.09 -4.49
CA GLN A 217 -13.36 32.33 -5.22
C GLN A 217 -13.56 33.52 -4.28
N ARG A 218 -12.63 34.48 -4.36
CA ARG A 218 -12.64 35.74 -3.57
C ARG A 218 -12.65 35.50 -2.06
N THR A 219 -12.10 34.38 -1.59
CA THR A 219 -11.90 34.09 -0.16
C THR A 219 -10.44 33.87 0.14
N ALA A 220 -10.00 34.17 1.36
CA ALA A 220 -8.79 33.58 1.88
C ALA A 220 -8.99 32.06 2.01
N SER A 221 -8.08 31.27 1.46
CA SER A 221 -8.05 29.81 1.60
C SER A 221 -6.94 29.41 2.56
N PRO A 222 -7.10 28.28 3.27
CA PRO A 222 -6.04 27.75 4.09
C PRO A 222 -4.83 27.41 3.23
N SER A 223 -3.68 27.64 3.84
CA SER A 223 -2.37 27.30 3.33
C SER A 223 -2.28 25.77 3.11
N ARG A 224 -1.49 25.33 2.12
CA ARG A 224 -1.21 23.91 1.85
C ARG A 224 0.27 23.75 1.56
N HIS A 225 0.85 22.61 1.95
CA HIS A 225 2.28 22.37 1.84
C HIS A 225 2.64 21.66 0.51
N PRO A 226 3.45 22.25 -0.39
CA PRO A 226 3.67 21.71 -1.74
C PRO A 226 4.37 20.35 -1.74
N HIS A 227 5.42 20.17 -0.94
CA HIS A 227 6.15 18.89 -0.87
C HIS A 227 5.33 17.80 -0.18
N HIS A 228 4.41 18.18 0.70
CA HIS A 228 3.50 17.21 1.33
C HIS A 228 2.49 16.69 0.30
N LEU A 229 1.91 17.60 -0.50
CA LEU A 229 1.06 17.20 -1.62
C LEU A 229 1.82 16.34 -2.63
N GLN A 230 3.07 16.66 -2.96
CA GLN A 230 3.91 15.79 -3.81
C GLN A 230 4.06 14.39 -3.20
N GLU A 231 4.38 14.30 -1.90
CA GLU A 231 4.55 13.03 -1.21
C GLU A 231 3.27 12.18 -1.24
N ARG A 232 2.12 12.82 -0.98
CA ARG A 232 0.78 12.18 -1.03
C ARG A 232 0.43 11.72 -2.45
N TYR A 233 0.64 12.58 -3.45
CA TYR A 233 0.35 12.26 -4.84
C TYR A 233 1.27 11.13 -5.34
N GLY A 234 2.53 11.11 -4.91
CA GLY A 234 3.47 10.04 -5.18
C GLY A 234 3.09 8.72 -4.53
N ALA A 235 2.76 8.73 -3.23
CA ALA A 235 2.32 7.54 -2.50
C ALA A 235 1.09 6.91 -3.16
N PHE A 236 0.06 7.71 -3.48
CA PHE A 236 -1.13 7.21 -4.16
C PHE A 236 -0.81 6.70 -5.58
N THR A 237 0.10 7.36 -6.31
CA THR A 237 0.57 6.87 -7.62
C THR A 237 1.24 5.49 -7.50
N ILE A 238 2.07 5.28 -6.48
CA ILE A 238 2.69 3.97 -6.21
C ILE A 238 1.61 2.93 -5.89
N ILE A 239 0.64 3.28 -5.04
CA ILE A 239 -0.48 2.39 -4.68
C ILE A 239 -1.23 1.91 -5.93
N VAL A 240 -1.60 2.81 -6.84
CA VAL A 240 -2.30 2.45 -8.10
C VAL A 240 -1.40 1.63 -9.04
N ILE A 241 -0.09 1.91 -9.09
CA ILE A 241 0.85 1.07 -9.83
C ILE A 241 0.92 -0.33 -9.22
N GLY A 242 0.96 -0.45 -7.89
CA GLY A 242 1.06 -1.74 -7.21
C GLY A 242 -0.14 -2.65 -7.44
N GLU A 243 -1.33 -2.09 -7.62
CA GLU A 243 -2.52 -2.84 -8.01
C GLU A 243 -2.31 -3.62 -9.32
N SER A 244 -1.48 -3.08 -10.23
CA SER A 244 -1.12 -3.79 -11.46
C SER A 244 -0.38 -5.10 -11.20
N PHE A 245 0.41 -5.19 -10.12
CA PHE A 245 1.11 -6.42 -9.76
C PHE A 245 0.17 -7.48 -9.18
N ILE A 246 -0.87 -7.06 -8.44
CA ILE A 246 -1.92 -7.95 -7.94
C ILE A 246 -2.71 -8.52 -9.12
N GLY A 247 -3.28 -7.66 -9.97
CA GLY A 247 -4.06 -8.09 -11.13
C GLY A 247 -3.27 -8.99 -12.10
N LEU A 248 -2.00 -8.67 -12.35
CA LEU A 248 -1.11 -9.52 -13.14
C LEU A 248 -0.86 -10.88 -12.47
N SER A 249 -0.65 -10.93 -11.16
CA SER A 249 -0.42 -12.19 -10.44
C SER A 249 -1.66 -13.08 -10.43
N SER A 250 -2.83 -12.50 -10.17
CA SER A 250 -4.12 -13.21 -10.22
C SER A 250 -4.40 -13.74 -11.63
N ALA A 251 -4.09 -12.97 -12.67
CA ALA A 251 -4.23 -13.42 -14.06
C ALA A 251 -3.24 -14.56 -14.41
N ILE A 252 -2.04 -14.57 -13.85
CA ILE A 252 -1.08 -15.68 -14.00
C ILE A 252 -1.61 -16.93 -13.30
N LEU A 253 -2.21 -16.78 -12.12
CA LEU A 253 -2.76 -17.91 -11.35
C LEU A 253 -4.00 -18.50 -12.01
N SER A 254 -4.89 -17.67 -12.57
CA SER A 254 -6.10 -18.13 -13.26
C SER A 254 -5.80 -18.77 -14.62
N SER A 255 -4.75 -18.30 -15.32
CA SER A 255 -4.37 -18.84 -16.62
C SER A 255 -3.55 -20.14 -16.53
N ASN A 256 -2.84 -20.42 -15.45
CA ASN A 256 -1.96 -21.59 -15.39
C ASN A 256 -2.65 -22.81 -14.74
N THR A 257 -2.96 -23.80 -15.57
CA THR A 257 -3.35 -25.16 -15.12
C THR A 257 -2.15 -26.12 -15.00
N GLY A 258 -0.94 -25.65 -15.35
CA GLY A 258 0.32 -26.41 -15.33
C GLY A 258 1.54 -25.50 -15.12
N PRO A 259 2.76 -25.94 -15.51
CA PRO A 259 3.96 -25.11 -15.41
C PRO A 259 3.81 -23.78 -16.15
N ILE A 260 4.36 -22.69 -15.59
CA ILE A 260 4.28 -21.37 -16.20
C ILE A 260 4.83 -21.41 -17.62
N SER A 261 4.03 -20.92 -18.57
CA SER A 261 4.44 -20.83 -19.97
C SER A 261 5.51 -19.74 -20.20
N TRP A 262 6.37 -19.92 -21.19
CA TRP A 262 7.30 -18.87 -21.62
C TRP A 262 6.58 -17.58 -22.03
N GLU A 263 5.37 -17.68 -22.57
CA GLU A 263 4.56 -16.53 -22.93
C GLU A 263 4.15 -15.73 -21.69
N SER A 264 3.68 -16.40 -20.63
CA SER A 264 3.36 -15.76 -19.35
C SER A 264 4.58 -15.05 -18.75
N ILE A 265 5.77 -15.67 -18.81
CA ILE A 265 7.02 -15.05 -18.32
C ILE A 265 7.33 -13.77 -19.12
N LYS A 266 7.23 -13.80 -20.44
CA LYS A 266 7.48 -12.63 -21.30
C LYS A 266 6.46 -11.52 -21.05
N ILE A 267 5.17 -11.85 -20.93
CA ILE A 267 4.11 -10.88 -20.61
C ILE A 267 4.38 -10.25 -19.26
N ALA A 268 4.63 -11.06 -18.22
CA ALA A 268 4.92 -10.56 -16.88
C ALA A 268 6.17 -9.65 -16.87
N THR A 269 7.24 -10.07 -17.54
CA THR A 269 8.48 -9.29 -17.64
C THR A 269 8.25 -7.96 -18.35
N GLY A 270 7.56 -7.96 -19.48
CA GLY A 270 7.23 -6.75 -20.23
C GLY A 270 6.32 -5.80 -19.46
N SER A 271 5.25 -6.31 -18.84
CA SER A 271 4.34 -5.52 -18.01
C SER A 271 5.06 -4.87 -16.83
N VAL A 272 5.83 -5.63 -16.05
CA VAL A 272 6.58 -5.10 -14.90
C VAL A 272 7.62 -4.06 -15.36
N ALA A 273 8.32 -4.30 -16.46
CA ALA A 273 9.27 -3.33 -17.01
C ALA A 273 8.60 -2.02 -17.44
N ILE A 274 7.45 -2.07 -18.12
CA ILE A 274 6.70 -0.87 -18.53
C ILE A 274 6.18 -0.10 -17.32
N LEU A 275 5.59 -0.79 -16.33
CA LEU A 275 5.13 -0.18 -15.08
C LEU A 275 6.29 0.47 -14.31
N PHE A 276 7.46 -0.17 -14.30
CA PHE A 276 8.67 0.39 -13.69
C PHE A 276 9.17 1.63 -14.44
N ILE A 277 9.07 1.67 -15.78
CA ILE A 277 9.39 2.86 -16.57
C ILE A 277 8.40 3.99 -16.31
N MET A 278 7.10 3.69 -16.17
CA MET A 278 6.08 4.67 -15.77
C MET A 278 6.40 5.24 -14.39
N TRP A 279 6.68 4.38 -13.41
CA TRP A 279 7.13 4.78 -12.08
C TRP A 279 8.37 5.68 -12.15
N TRP A 280 9.41 5.26 -12.89
CA TRP A 280 10.65 6.03 -13.01
C TRP A 280 10.39 7.41 -13.63
N THR A 281 9.58 7.46 -14.69
CA THR A 281 9.22 8.72 -15.38
C THR A 281 8.43 9.67 -14.48
N TYR A 282 7.57 9.16 -13.59
CA TYR A 282 6.83 10.00 -12.65
C TYR A 282 7.76 10.66 -11.63
N PHE A 283 8.63 9.86 -11.01
CA PHE A 283 9.44 10.28 -9.86
C PHE A 283 10.70 11.06 -10.22
N THR A 284 10.95 11.31 -11.51
CA THR A 284 11.95 12.31 -11.94
C THR A 284 11.44 13.74 -11.84
N ILE A 285 10.13 13.95 -11.64
CA ILE A 285 9.52 15.28 -11.65
C ILE A 285 9.42 15.84 -10.22
N PRO A 286 10.07 16.98 -9.90
CA PRO A 286 10.00 17.60 -8.57
C PRO A 286 8.72 18.44 -8.41
N PHE A 287 7.56 17.78 -8.33
CA PHE A 287 6.25 18.46 -8.30
C PHE A 287 6.12 19.53 -7.21
N GLY A 288 6.67 19.31 -6.02
CA GLY A 288 6.61 20.23 -4.88
C GLY A 288 7.32 21.55 -5.17
N GLU A 289 8.53 21.48 -5.74
CA GLU A 289 9.27 22.66 -6.18
C GLU A 289 8.54 23.39 -7.31
N MET A 290 8.05 22.61 -8.29
CA MET A 290 7.35 23.15 -9.46
C MET A 290 6.02 23.84 -9.11
N MET A 291 5.28 23.29 -8.13
CA MET A 291 4.07 23.89 -7.59
C MET A 291 4.39 25.17 -6.81
N GLY A 292 5.46 25.17 -6.01
CA GLY A 292 5.76 26.25 -5.06
C GLY A 292 4.53 26.58 -4.20
N THR A 293 4.41 27.81 -3.73
CA THR A 293 3.24 28.24 -2.92
C THR A 293 2.03 28.65 -3.77
N SER A 294 1.95 28.25 -5.04
CA SER A 294 0.87 28.66 -5.95
C SER A 294 -0.34 27.73 -5.85
N VAL A 295 -1.47 28.28 -5.41
CA VAL A 295 -2.74 27.54 -5.34
C VAL A 295 -3.20 27.07 -6.72
N ASP A 296 -3.04 27.88 -7.77
CA ASP A 296 -3.42 27.49 -9.14
C ASP A 296 -2.66 26.25 -9.61
N LYS A 297 -1.35 26.24 -9.38
CA LYS A 297 -0.51 25.09 -9.70
C LYS A 297 -0.87 23.86 -8.88
N MET A 298 -1.13 24.01 -7.59
CA MET A 298 -1.60 22.91 -6.73
C MET A 298 -2.93 22.33 -7.21
N ARG A 299 -3.87 23.19 -7.67
CA ARG A 299 -5.15 22.76 -8.24
C ARG A 299 -4.97 21.99 -9.55
N ILE A 300 -4.22 22.56 -10.49
CA ILE A 300 -3.93 21.90 -11.77
C ILE A 300 -3.28 20.54 -11.52
N CYS A 301 -2.26 20.52 -10.65
CA CYS A 301 -1.59 19.29 -10.26
C CYS A 301 -2.59 18.30 -9.66
N GLY A 302 -3.34 18.69 -8.64
CA GLY A 302 -4.37 17.85 -8.00
C GLY A 302 -5.33 17.24 -9.02
N TYR A 303 -6.09 18.05 -9.75
CA TYR A 303 -7.12 17.54 -10.66
C TYR A 303 -6.59 16.81 -11.89
N ALA A 304 -5.40 17.13 -12.37
CA ALA A 304 -4.82 16.35 -13.46
C ALA A 304 -4.38 14.94 -13.01
N HIS A 305 -4.02 14.77 -11.73
CA HIS A 305 -3.72 13.45 -11.18
C HIS A 305 -4.94 12.53 -11.17
N TYR A 306 -6.17 13.04 -11.15
CA TYR A 306 -7.37 12.22 -11.36
C TYR A 306 -7.28 11.38 -12.65
N PHE A 307 -7.02 12.04 -13.77
CA PHE A 307 -6.88 11.37 -15.06
C PHE A 307 -5.61 10.52 -15.13
N LEU A 308 -4.52 10.98 -14.49
CA LEU A 308 -3.27 10.21 -14.40
C LEU A 308 -3.51 8.88 -13.70
N HIS A 309 -4.17 8.87 -12.53
CA HIS A 309 -4.42 7.66 -11.76
C HIS A 309 -5.40 6.72 -12.46
N ILE A 310 -6.43 7.23 -13.13
CA ILE A 310 -7.30 6.40 -13.99
C ILE A 310 -6.49 5.72 -15.09
N SER A 311 -5.59 6.45 -15.75
CA SER A 311 -4.76 5.86 -16.81
C SER A 311 -3.85 4.74 -16.27
N ILE A 312 -3.37 4.84 -15.02
CA ILE A 312 -2.60 3.77 -14.38
C ILE A 312 -3.51 2.59 -14.01
N ALA A 313 -4.71 2.82 -13.48
CA ALA A 313 -5.66 1.76 -13.14
C ALA A 313 -6.14 0.96 -14.38
N ILE A 314 -6.34 1.64 -15.52
CA ILE A 314 -6.65 0.96 -16.78
C ILE A 314 -5.42 0.20 -17.29
N ALA A 315 -4.20 0.74 -17.13
CA ALA A 315 -2.98 0.01 -17.46
C ALA A 315 -2.83 -1.25 -16.58
N ALA A 316 -3.16 -1.16 -15.28
CA ALA A 316 -3.19 -2.29 -14.35
C ALA A 316 -4.09 -3.42 -14.88
N SER A 317 -5.34 -3.08 -15.19
CA SER A 317 -6.30 -4.00 -15.79
C SER A 317 -5.80 -4.56 -17.14
N GLY A 318 -5.18 -3.71 -17.95
CA GLY A 318 -4.57 -4.08 -19.22
C GLY A 318 -3.52 -5.19 -19.10
N THR A 319 -2.74 -5.21 -18.02
CA THR A 319 -1.77 -6.30 -17.79
C THR A 319 -2.45 -7.65 -17.60
N ALA A 320 -3.55 -7.70 -16.85
CA ALA A 320 -4.36 -8.90 -16.66
C ALA A 320 -5.05 -9.35 -17.95
N LEU A 321 -5.64 -8.40 -18.71
CA LEU A 321 -6.26 -8.66 -20.01
C LEU A 321 -5.26 -9.27 -21.01
N MET A 322 -4.05 -8.73 -21.07
CA MET A 322 -2.99 -9.23 -21.95
C MET A 322 -2.51 -10.62 -21.54
N MET A 323 -2.42 -10.91 -20.24
CA MET A 323 -2.11 -12.24 -19.74
C MET A 323 -3.17 -13.25 -20.20
N GLN A 324 -4.44 -12.99 -19.88
CA GLN A 324 -5.55 -13.91 -20.18
C GLN A 324 -5.72 -14.16 -21.68
N THR A 325 -5.78 -13.09 -22.49
CA THR A 325 -5.92 -13.24 -23.95
C THR A 325 -4.64 -13.76 -24.62
N GLY A 326 -3.46 -13.52 -24.03
CA GLY A 326 -2.18 -13.97 -24.56
C GLY A 326 -1.95 -15.47 -24.39
N THR A 327 -2.36 -16.03 -23.25
CA THR A 327 -2.20 -17.46 -22.95
C THR A 327 -3.37 -18.31 -23.43
N HIS A 328 -4.59 -17.76 -23.39
CA HIS A 328 -5.83 -18.46 -23.76
C HIS A 328 -6.63 -17.66 -24.80
N PRO A 329 -6.11 -17.53 -26.03
CA PRO A 329 -6.70 -16.65 -27.05
C PRO A 329 -8.11 -17.07 -27.49
N ASP A 330 -8.48 -18.33 -27.31
CA ASP A 330 -9.75 -18.90 -27.79
C ASP A 330 -10.86 -18.92 -26.70
N GLU A 331 -10.54 -18.60 -25.45
CA GLU A 331 -11.49 -18.67 -24.32
C GLU A 331 -12.25 -17.36 -24.07
N HIS A 332 -11.78 -16.26 -24.65
CA HIS A 332 -12.31 -14.92 -24.38
C HIS A 332 -12.83 -14.25 -25.65
N ALA A 333 -13.89 -13.44 -25.52
CA ALA A 333 -14.44 -12.68 -26.64
C ALA A 333 -13.50 -11.54 -27.09
N LEU A 334 -12.61 -11.10 -26.20
CA LEU A 334 -11.66 -10.02 -26.44
C LEU A 334 -10.44 -10.51 -27.25
N SER A 335 -10.14 -9.84 -28.36
CA SER A 335 -8.92 -10.15 -29.13
C SER A 335 -7.65 -9.72 -28.39
N ARG A 336 -6.55 -10.46 -28.59
CA ARG A 336 -5.20 -10.08 -28.11
C ARG A 336 -4.81 -8.66 -28.50
N THR A 337 -5.08 -8.27 -29.74
CA THR A 337 -4.80 -6.92 -30.26
C THR A 337 -5.57 -5.86 -29.47
N THR A 338 -6.84 -6.11 -29.14
CA THR A 338 -7.64 -5.19 -28.33
C THR A 338 -7.08 -5.06 -26.92
N ALA A 339 -6.68 -6.16 -26.27
CA ALA A 339 -6.07 -6.12 -24.94
C ALA A 339 -4.78 -5.28 -24.91
N VAL A 340 -3.87 -5.51 -25.88
CA VAL A 340 -2.63 -4.72 -26.03
C VAL A 340 -2.93 -3.25 -26.34
N LEU A 341 -3.96 -2.95 -27.13
CA LEU A 341 -4.38 -1.58 -27.42
C LEU A 341 -4.93 -0.87 -26.18
N ILE A 342 -5.75 -1.52 -25.35
CA ILE A 342 -6.26 -0.95 -24.10
C ILE A 342 -5.08 -0.55 -23.20
N PHE A 343 -4.12 -1.45 -23.01
CA PHE A 343 -2.91 -1.17 -22.25
C PHE A 343 -2.09 -0.02 -22.87
N SER A 344 -1.88 -0.04 -24.18
CA SER A 344 -1.08 0.99 -24.88
C SER A 344 -1.73 2.37 -24.85
N TRP A 345 -3.06 2.45 -24.95
CA TRP A 345 -3.81 3.70 -24.77
C TRP A 345 -3.74 4.21 -23.35
N ALA A 346 -3.74 3.33 -22.35
CA ALA A 346 -3.57 3.70 -20.96
C ALA A 346 -2.17 4.30 -20.69
N VAL A 347 -1.10 3.64 -21.15
CA VAL A 347 0.29 4.14 -21.06
C VAL A 347 0.45 5.46 -21.84
N THR A 348 -0.16 5.57 -23.02
CA THR A 348 -0.15 6.80 -23.82
C THR A 348 -0.85 7.95 -23.10
N SER A 349 -2.03 7.69 -22.53
CA SER A 349 -2.80 8.67 -21.77
C SER A 349 -2.01 9.17 -20.56
N TYR A 350 -1.36 8.25 -19.84
CA TYR A 350 -0.45 8.58 -18.74
C TYR A 350 0.66 9.55 -19.18
N LEU A 351 1.38 9.27 -20.27
CA LEU A 351 2.46 10.15 -20.76
C LEU A 351 1.94 11.50 -21.26
N VAL A 352 0.78 11.54 -21.89
CA VAL A 352 0.14 12.77 -22.37
C VAL A 352 -0.28 13.65 -21.19
N ILE A 353 -0.98 13.09 -20.20
CA ILE A 353 -1.42 13.81 -19.00
C ILE A 353 -0.21 14.33 -18.24
N LEU A 354 0.84 13.51 -18.06
CA LEU A 354 2.06 13.94 -17.41
C LEU A 354 2.74 15.11 -18.15
N SER A 355 2.64 15.14 -19.48
CA SER A 355 3.11 16.29 -20.28
C SER A 355 2.26 17.54 -20.06
N ILE A 356 0.94 17.40 -20.03
CA ILE A 356 0.03 18.53 -19.75
C ILE A 356 0.34 19.13 -18.38
N VAL A 357 0.51 18.30 -17.35
CA VAL A 357 0.81 18.76 -15.98
C VAL A 357 2.16 19.47 -15.93
N THR A 358 3.21 18.83 -16.43
CA THR A 358 4.56 19.41 -16.42
C THR A 358 4.62 20.71 -17.23
N GLY A 359 3.93 20.80 -18.36
CA GLY A 359 3.79 22.02 -19.15
C GLY A 359 3.04 23.14 -18.44
N ALA A 360 1.94 22.82 -17.75
CA ALA A 360 1.19 23.79 -16.97
C ALA A 360 1.99 24.33 -15.77
N LEU A 361 2.92 23.53 -15.22
CA LEU A 361 3.74 23.92 -14.09
C LEU A 361 5.00 24.70 -14.48
N MET A 362 5.70 24.31 -15.56
CA MET A 362 6.92 24.99 -16.05
C MET A 362 6.66 26.15 -17.01
N GLY A 363 5.49 26.19 -17.66
CA GLY A 363 5.22 27.06 -18.80
C GLY A 363 5.75 26.49 -20.12
N LEU A 364 5.39 27.14 -21.24
CA LEU A 364 5.70 26.70 -22.60
C LEU A 364 7.14 27.06 -23.01
N CYS A 365 8.13 26.41 -22.40
CA CYS A 365 9.55 26.59 -22.69
C CYS A 365 10.09 25.56 -23.72
N ARG A 366 11.31 25.77 -24.22
CA ARG A 366 11.93 24.84 -25.20
C ARG A 366 12.02 23.40 -24.67
N VAL A 367 12.37 23.23 -23.40
CA VAL A 367 12.47 21.92 -22.75
C VAL A 367 11.11 21.21 -22.70
N PHE A 368 10.02 21.97 -22.48
CA PHE A 368 8.66 21.44 -22.55
C PHE A 368 8.34 20.90 -23.95
N PHE A 369 8.56 21.69 -25.01
CA PHE A 369 8.26 21.24 -26.39
C PHE A 369 9.10 20.04 -26.83
N LEU A 370 10.37 19.95 -26.39
CA LEU A 370 11.21 18.78 -26.64
C LEU A 370 10.66 17.52 -25.97
N ASN A 371 10.31 17.60 -24.68
CA ASN A 371 9.72 16.48 -23.96
C ASN A 371 8.34 16.09 -24.51
N LEU A 372 7.53 17.06 -24.93
CA LEU A 372 6.23 16.82 -25.56
C LEU A 372 6.38 16.08 -26.89
N GLY A 373 7.29 16.55 -27.77
CA GLY A 373 7.56 15.90 -29.05
C GLY A 373 8.09 14.48 -28.87
N LEU A 374 9.01 14.27 -27.93
CA LEU A 374 9.54 12.94 -27.60
C LEU A 374 8.44 11.98 -27.12
N LYS A 375 7.56 12.44 -26.22
CA LYS A 375 6.41 11.64 -25.76
C LYS A 375 5.42 11.37 -26.89
N ALA A 376 5.12 12.35 -27.74
CA ALA A 376 4.23 12.15 -28.89
C ALA A 376 4.76 11.08 -29.87
N VAL A 377 6.06 11.11 -30.17
CA VAL A 377 6.71 10.06 -30.99
C VAL A 377 6.62 8.71 -30.30
N THR A 378 6.94 8.64 -29.02
CA THR A 378 6.90 7.40 -28.23
C THR A 378 5.50 6.80 -28.21
N CYS A 379 4.47 7.61 -27.91
CA CYS A 379 3.08 7.19 -27.92
C CYS A 379 2.63 6.69 -29.30
N THR A 380 3.02 7.39 -30.38
CA THR A 380 2.73 6.97 -31.75
C THR A 380 3.35 5.61 -32.04
N VAL A 381 4.62 5.42 -31.69
CA VAL A 381 5.33 4.15 -31.89
C VAL A 381 4.68 3.02 -31.09
N LEU A 382 4.29 3.25 -29.83
CA LEU A 382 3.59 2.25 -29.01
C LEU A 382 2.26 1.82 -29.65
N LEU A 383 1.45 2.77 -30.10
CA LEU A 383 0.17 2.47 -30.75
C LEU A 383 0.36 1.75 -32.10
N LEU A 384 1.39 2.10 -32.87
CA LEU A 384 1.74 1.39 -34.09
C LEU A 384 2.20 -0.05 -33.80
N ILE A 385 3.04 -0.26 -32.80
CA ILE A 385 3.45 -1.61 -32.36
C ILE A 385 2.22 -2.41 -31.94
N ALA A 386 1.36 -1.84 -31.09
CA ALA A 386 0.13 -2.48 -30.63
C ALA A 386 -0.79 -2.90 -31.78
N THR A 387 -0.92 -2.05 -32.81
CA THR A 387 -1.83 -2.29 -33.94
C THR A 387 -1.27 -3.29 -34.94
N PHE A 388 0.00 -3.14 -35.32
CA PHE A 388 0.57 -3.84 -36.46
C PHE A 388 1.44 -5.04 -36.10
N VAL A 389 2.03 -5.08 -34.89
CA VAL A 389 2.93 -6.17 -34.46
C VAL A 389 2.17 -7.26 -33.71
N THR A 390 1.18 -6.89 -32.89
CA THR A 390 0.36 -7.86 -32.12
C THR A 390 -0.30 -8.95 -32.96
N PRO A 391 -0.79 -8.70 -34.18
CA PRO A 391 -1.35 -9.77 -35.02
C PRO A 391 -0.31 -10.81 -35.49
N ILE A 392 0.98 -10.48 -35.45
CA ILE A 392 2.06 -11.26 -36.08
C ILE A 392 2.95 -11.95 -35.03
N MET A 393 2.98 -11.45 -33.79
CA MET A 393 3.86 -11.94 -32.72
C MET A 393 3.06 -12.31 -31.45
N GLY A 394 3.70 -13.04 -30.52
CA GLY A 394 3.12 -13.28 -29.20
C GLY A 394 2.98 -11.99 -28.40
N THR A 395 1.96 -11.88 -27.57
CA THR A 395 1.70 -10.73 -26.69
C THR A 395 2.93 -10.37 -25.84
N GLY A 396 3.63 -11.37 -25.32
CA GLY A 396 4.85 -11.19 -24.56
C GLY A 396 5.99 -10.59 -25.37
N ASP A 397 6.17 -11.02 -26.62
CA ASP A 397 7.20 -10.45 -27.51
C ASP A 397 6.88 -8.98 -27.84
N VAL A 398 5.61 -8.68 -28.08
CA VAL A 398 5.12 -7.31 -28.33
C VAL A 398 5.44 -6.40 -27.16
N LEU A 399 5.19 -6.84 -25.92
CA LEU A 399 5.50 -6.04 -24.72
C LEU A 399 7.00 -5.81 -24.55
N LEU A 400 7.83 -6.83 -24.78
CA LEU A 400 9.28 -6.68 -24.75
C LEU A 400 9.78 -5.71 -25.83
N ILE A 401 9.17 -5.71 -27.01
CA ILE A 401 9.46 -4.74 -28.08
C ILE A 401 9.02 -3.33 -27.68
N MET A 402 7.87 -3.16 -27.02
CA MET A 402 7.39 -1.87 -26.50
C MET A 402 8.30 -1.27 -25.43
N CYS A 403 9.03 -2.09 -24.67
CA CYS A 403 10.03 -1.59 -23.73
C CYS A 403 11.13 -0.78 -24.43
N ILE A 404 11.50 -1.11 -25.68
CA ILE A 404 12.59 -0.44 -26.40
C ILE A 404 12.34 1.07 -26.58
N PRO A 405 11.25 1.53 -27.23
CA PRO A 405 10.98 2.96 -27.37
C PRO A 405 10.78 3.65 -26.01
N LEU A 406 10.24 2.96 -25.00
CA LEU A 406 10.07 3.50 -23.65
C LEU A 406 11.39 3.69 -22.91
N ILE A 407 12.34 2.77 -23.05
CA ILE A 407 13.70 2.89 -22.50
C ILE A 407 14.45 4.01 -23.21
N VAL A 408 14.35 4.10 -24.54
CA VAL A 408 14.95 5.20 -25.32
C VAL A 408 14.36 6.54 -24.89
N PHE A 409 13.04 6.62 -24.74
CA PHE A 409 12.34 7.78 -24.20
C PHE A 409 12.90 8.18 -22.82
N LEU A 410 12.96 7.24 -21.89
CA LEU A 410 13.42 7.49 -20.52
C LEU A 410 14.88 7.98 -20.52
N ALA A 411 15.76 7.33 -21.29
CA ALA A 411 17.17 7.71 -21.40
C ALA A 411 17.34 9.14 -21.97
N ILE A 412 16.61 9.48 -23.02
CA ILE A 412 16.63 10.83 -23.61
C ILE A 412 16.03 11.84 -22.64
N SER A 413 14.95 11.51 -21.94
CA SER A 413 14.32 12.42 -20.96
C SER A 413 15.25 12.72 -19.79
N ILE A 414 15.93 11.70 -19.25
CA ILE A 414 16.97 11.87 -18.23
C ILE A 414 18.10 12.76 -18.78
N TYR A 415 18.59 12.49 -19.99
CA TYR A 415 19.65 13.28 -20.62
C TYR A 415 19.26 14.75 -20.81
N ILE A 416 18.06 15.04 -21.32
CA ILE A 416 17.55 16.41 -21.49
C ILE A 416 17.53 17.12 -20.14
N THR A 417 17.10 16.43 -19.08
CA THR A 417 17.00 17.00 -17.74
C THR A 417 18.39 17.31 -17.16
N LEU A 418 19.35 16.40 -17.32
CA LEU A 418 20.75 16.62 -16.93
C LEU A 418 21.43 17.74 -17.73
N ALA A 419 21.16 17.84 -19.03
CA ALA A 419 21.82 18.80 -19.92
C ALA A 419 21.34 20.26 -19.75
N HIS A 420 20.19 20.49 -19.11
CA HIS A 420 19.60 21.83 -18.95
C HIS A 420 19.62 22.37 -17.52
N GLN A 421 20.39 21.75 -16.61
CA GLN A 421 20.63 22.28 -15.27
C GLN A 421 22.09 22.74 -15.12
N GLU A 422 22.29 24.06 -15.02
CA GLU A 422 23.62 24.65 -14.71
C GLU A 422 23.87 24.77 -13.19
N GLU A 423 22.85 24.85 -12.34
CA GLU A 423 23.03 24.91 -10.88
C GLU A 423 21.88 24.21 -10.13
N ALA A 424 22.26 23.31 -9.21
CA ALA A 424 21.51 22.82 -8.05
C ALA A 424 20.23 21.98 -8.26
N VAL A 425 20.39 20.64 -8.38
CA VAL A 425 19.53 19.63 -7.73
C VAL A 425 20.37 18.36 -7.47
N GLU A 426 20.74 18.10 -6.20
CA GLU A 426 21.50 16.90 -5.77
C GLU A 426 20.71 15.57 -5.89
N SER A 427 19.45 15.59 -6.34
CA SER A 427 18.52 14.45 -6.32
C SER A 427 18.29 13.74 -7.66
N MET A 428 19.10 14.01 -8.70
CA MET A 428 18.94 13.34 -10.00
C MET A 428 19.71 12.02 -10.15
N VAL A 429 19.12 11.14 -10.96
CA VAL A 429 19.60 9.79 -11.33
C VAL A 429 21.08 9.82 -11.68
N THR A 430 21.91 9.30 -10.77
CA THR A 430 23.33 9.13 -11.05
C THR A 430 23.54 7.89 -11.91
N LEU A 431 24.38 7.99 -12.95
CA LEU A 431 24.73 6.83 -13.77
C LEU A 431 25.37 5.74 -12.90
N TYR A 432 26.20 6.17 -11.95
CA TYR A 432 26.97 5.31 -11.07
C TYR A 432 27.36 6.07 -9.79
N LYS A 433 27.09 5.48 -8.63
CA LYS A 433 27.52 6.00 -7.32
C LYS A 433 28.29 4.90 -6.56
N PRO A 434 29.47 5.20 -5.96
CA PRO A 434 30.17 4.23 -5.12
C PRO A 434 29.28 3.75 -3.96
N MET A 435 29.26 2.43 -3.74
CA MET A 435 28.51 1.76 -2.70
C MET A 435 29.35 1.69 -1.42
N VAL A 436 29.22 2.71 -0.58
CA VAL A 436 29.93 2.85 0.70
C VAL A 436 28.89 2.92 1.82
N ALA A 437 29.23 2.39 3.00
CA ALA A 437 28.35 2.45 4.16
C ALA A 437 28.00 3.90 4.51
N ARG A 438 26.72 4.15 4.77
CA ARG A 438 26.18 5.48 5.08
C ARG A 438 26.43 5.90 6.52
N ASP A 439 26.34 7.20 6.78
CA ASP A 439 26.33 7.73 8.15
C ASP A 439 24.99 7.34 8.83
N PRO A 440 25.02 6.58 9.94
CA PRO A 440 23.81 6.17 10.64
C PRO A 440 23.04 7.30 11.33
N ASN A 441 23.56 8.54 11.31
CA ASN A 441 22.92 9.71 11.88
C ASN A 441 22.43 10.71 10.83
N GLU A 442 22.54 10.40 9.54
CA GLU A 442 22.02 11.28 8.48
C GLU A 442 20.49 11.35 8.53
N ASN A 443 19.92 12.55 8.33
CA ASN A 443 18.46 12.67 8.21
C ASN A 443 18.02 12.18 6.82
N ARG A 444 17.52 10.94 6.73
CA ARG A 444 16.92 10.38 5.52
C ARG A 444 15.50 9.87 5.73
N LYS A 445 14.76 9.78 4.63
CA LYS A 445 13.43 9.15 4.53
C LYS A 445 13.50 7.89 3.66
N ALA A 446 12.42 7.12 3.63
CA ALA A 446 12.27 6.02 2.69
C ALA A 446 12.21 6.55 1.26
N THR A 447 12.90 5.89 0.33
CA THR A 447 12.85 6.25 -1.08
C THR A 447 11.55 5.74 -1.72
N GLN A 448 11.19 6.32 -2.86
CA GLN A 448 10.00 5.88 -3.61
C GLN A 448 10.19 4.46 -4.17
N LEU A 449 11.45 4.04 -4.40
CA LEU A 449 11.78 2.70 -4.86
C LEU A 449 11.62 1.67 -3.73
N GLU A 450 11.99 2.07 -2.51
CA GLU A 450 11.75 1.32 -1.29
C GLU A 450 10.26 1.01 -1.10
N VAL A 451 9.39 2.01 -1.27
CA VAL A 451 7.94 1.83 -1.15
C VAL A 451 7.37 0.96 -2.28
N LEU A 452 7.83 1.14 -3.53
CA LEU A 452 7.41 0.28 -4.65
C LEU A 452 7.76 -1.20 -4.42
N PHE A 453 8.94 -1.45 -3.84
CA PHE A 453 9.39 -2.80 -3.51
C PHE A 453 8.49 -3.46 -2.46
N ASP A 454 8.13 -2.74 -1.40
CA ASP A 454 7.23 -3.24 -0.36
C ASP A 454 5.87 -3.60 -0.92
N LEU A 455 5.33 -2.74 -1.78
CA LEU A 455 4.03 -2.94 -2.40
C LEU A 455 4.03 -4.13 -3.38
N THR A 456 5.15 -4.44 -4.02
CA THR A 456 5.24 -5.64 -4.87
C THR A 456 5.27 -6.92 -4.02
N LEU A 457 5.91 -6.89 -2.86
CA LEU A 457 5.93 -8.03 -1.94
C LEU A 457 4.60 -8.25 -1.23
N VAL A 458 3.75 -7.22 -1.06
CA VAL A 458 2.43 -7.44 -0.44
C VAL A 458 1.56 -8.38 -1.26
N VAL A 459 1.73 -8.41 -2.59
CA VAL A 459 0.96 -9.29 -3.49
C VAL A 459 1.02 -10.75 -3.05
N ALA A 460 2.19 -11.22 -2.61
CA ALA A 460 2.34 -12.57 -2.09
C ALA A 460 1.57 -12.78 -0.77
N ILE A 461 1.46 -11.75 0.08
CA ILE A 461 0.70 -11.77 1.34
C ILE A 461 -0.80 -11.79 1.05
N SER A 462 -1.27 -11.01 0.07
CA SER A 462 -2.65 -10.97 -0.42
C SER A 462 -3.09 -12.37 -0.83
N ILE A 463 -2.36 -12.98 -1.77
CA ILE A 463 -2.66 -14.32 -2.29
C ILE A 463 -2.54 -15.37 -1.18
N THR A 464 -1.55 -15.25 -0.28
CA THR A 464 -1.42 -16.18 0.86
C THR A 464 -2.64 -16.13 1.78
N SER A 465 -3.20 -14.93 2.01
CA SER A 465 -4.37 -14.75 2.87
C SER A 465 -5.64 -15.30 2.24
N GLU A 466 -5.81 -15.11 0.92
CA GLU A 466 -6.91 -15.67 0.14
C GLU A 466 -6.84 -17.20 0.10
N GLU A 467 -5.70 -17.77 -0.26
CA GLU A 467 -5.50 -19.22 -0.34
C GLU A 467 -5.64 -19.89 1.03
N PHE A 468 -5.17 -19.25 2.11
CA PHE A 468 -5.41 -19.74 3.47
C PHE A 468 -6.90 -19.78 3.81
N SER A 469 -7.63 -18.71 3.50
CA SER A 469 -9.08 -18.64 3.74
C SER A 469 -9.83 -19.73 2.96
N HIS A 470 -9.53 -19.87 1.67
CA HIS A 470 -10.11 -20.90 0.82
C HIS A 470 -9.79 -22.33 1.30
N ASN A 471 -8.53 -22.59 1.66
CA ASN A 471 -8.08 -23.90 2.12
C ASN A 471 -8.84 -24.33 3.38
N VAL A 472 -8.93 -23.43 4.37
CA VAL A 472 -9.62 -23.67 5.65
C VAL A 472 -11.14 -23.80 5.47
N LEU A 473 -11.78 -22.95 4.64
CA LEU A 473 -13.23 -23.06 4.36
C LEU A 473 -13.59 -24.37 3.66
N SER A 474 -12.71 -24.87 2.80
CA SER A 474 -12.88 -26.14 2.08
C SER A 474 -12.72 -27.39 2.96
N GLY A 475 -12.44 -27.23 4.25
CA GLY A 475 -12.31 -28.33 5.20
C GLY A 475 -10.96 -29.04 5.19
N HIS A 476 -9.93 -28.44 4.58
CA HIS A 476 -8.57 -28.95 4.71
C HIS A 476 -8.06 -28.80 6.16
N ASN A 477 -7.01 -29.55 6.48
CA ASN A 477 -6.44 -29.55 7.82
C ASN A 477 -5.85 -28.16 8.16
N VAL A 478 -6.35 -27.55 9.24
CA VAL A 478 -5.94 -26.21 9.70
C VAL A 478 -4.44 -26.15 10.02
N ASP A 479 -3.85 -27.20 10.59
CA ASP A 479 -2.41 -27.23 10.92
C ASP A 479 -1.57 -27.17 9.64
N SER A 480 -1.99 -27.87 8.58
CA SER A 480 -1.32 -27.80 7.28
C SER A 480 -1.48 -26.43 6.64
N ALA A 481 -2.67 -25.82 6.72
CA ALA A 481 -2.92 -24.47 6.21
C ALA A 481 -2.05 -23.42 6.94
N ILE A 482 -1.90 -23.55 8.26
CA ILE A 482 -1.03 -22.71 9.08
C ILE A 482 0.43 -22.87 8.63
N PHE A 483 0.93 -24.09 8.44
CA PHE A 483 2.28 -24.33 7.94
C PHE A 483 2.51 -23.65 6.58
N LEU A 484 1.56 -23.75 5.66
CA LEU A 484 1.65 -23.15 4.33
C LEU A 484 1.67 -21.62 4.39
N VAL A 485 0.87 -21.00 5.26
CA VAL A 485 0.95 -19.55 5.54
C VAL A 485 2.33 -19.18 6.05
N PHE A 486 2.86 -19.92 7.03
CA PHE A 486 4.20 -19.66 7.57
C PHE A 486 5.28 -19.79 6.49
N ALA A 487 5.20 -20.80 5.63
CA ALA A 487 6.17 -21.04 4.57
C ALA A 487 6.16 -19.92 3.52
N SER A 488 4.99 -19.59 2.98
CA SER A 488 4.81 -18.53 1.97
C SER A 488 5.17 -17.15 2.53
N PHE A 489 4.72 -16.84 3.75
CA PHE A 489 5.03 -15.58 4.42
C PHE A 489 6.53 -15.45 4.70
N SER A 490 7.20 -16.53 5.09
CA SER A 490 8.63 -16.54 5.38
C SER A 490 9.49 -16.19 4.17
N ALA A 491 9.20 -16.78 3.00
CA ALA A 491 9.93 -16.50 1.76
C ALA A 491 9.80 -15.01 1.38
N ASN A 492 8.60 -14.47 1.52
CA ASN A 492 8.30 -13.08 1.22
C ASN A 492 8.95 -12.10 2.22
N TRP A 493 8.72 -12.31 3.51
CA TRP A 493 9.20 -11.44 4.58
C TRP A 493 10.72 -11.42 4.68
N ASN A 494 11.38 -12.57 4.51
CA ASN A 494 12.85 -12.63 4.53
C ASN A 494 13.45 -11.86 3.35
N SER A 495 12.81 -11.89 2.17
CA SER A 495 13.20 -11.07 1.02
C SER A 495 13.09 -9.57 1.35
N TRP A 496 12.00 -9.16 1.98
CA TRP A 496 11.76 -7.79 2.43
C TRP A 496 12.76 -7.29 3.48
N LEU A 497 13.02 -8.07 4.53
CA LEU A 497 13.89 -7.65 5.63
C LEU A 497 15.32 -7.42 5.13
N ASN A 498 15.84 -8.34 4.31
CA ASN A 498 17.17 -8.23 3.73
C ASN A 498 17.30 -7.00 2.82
N PHE A 499 16.27 -6.67 2.04
CA PHE A 499 16.21 -5.44 1.26
C PHE A 499 16.28 -4.20 2.16
N THR A 500 15.39 -4.13 3.15
CA THR A 500 15.30 -2.99 4.07
C THR A 500 16.61 -2.75 4.83
N TRP A 501 17.26 -3.81 5.30
CA TRP A 501 18.56 -3.69 5.98
C TRP A 501 19.69 -3.29 5.04
N PHE A 502 19.69 -3.78 3.81
CA PHE A 502 20.70 -3.42 2.81
C PHE A 502 20.61 -1.94 2.43
N LEU A 503 19.41 -1.42 2.17
CA LEU A 503 19.23 -0.02 1.79
C LEU A 503 19.49 0.93 2.95
N SER A 504 19.14 0.54 4.18
CA SER A 504 19.50 1.32 5.36
C SER A 504 21.02 1.50 5.52
N ALA A 505 21.82 0.55 5.02
CA ALA A 505 23.28 0.59 5.07
C ALA A 505 23.95 1.28 3.87
N TYR A 506 23.47 1.05 2.63
CA TYR A 506 24.23 1.39 1.41
C TYR A 506 23.53 2.29 0.39
N ASP A 507 22.21 2.20 0.23
CA ASP A 507 21.36 2.82 -0.81
C ASP A 507 22.07 3.79 -1.80
N PRO A 508 22.68 3.27 -2.88
CA PRO A 508 23.40 4.09 -3.85
C PRO A 508 22.47 4.85 -4.83
N ASP A 509 21.23 4.38 -5.02
CA ASP A 509 20.23 4.90 -5.97
C ASP A 509 20.75 5.26 -7.38
N ASP A 510 21.65 4.44 -7.93
CA ASP A 510 22.12 4.57 -9.32
C ASP A 510 21.33 3.69 -10.30
N ILE A 511 21.57 3.87 -11.61
CA ILE A 511 20.86 3.13 -12.66
C ILE A 511 21.02 1.61 -12.49
N MET A 512 22.23 1.14 -12.14
CA MET A 512 22.49 -0.29 -11.95
C MET A 512 21.71 -0.85 -10.77
N PHE A 513 21.63 -0.09 -9.68
CA PHE A 513 20.83 -0.44 -8.53
C PHE A 513 19.35 -0.52 -8.89
N ARG A 514 18.79 0.48 -9.58
CA ARG A 514 17.40 0.49 -10.04
C ARG A 514 17.05 -0.70 -10.95
N LEU A 515 17.92 -1.03 -11.91
CA LEU A 515 17.72 -2.17 -12.82
C LEU A 515 17.80 -3.52 -12.11
N ALA A 516 18.70 -3.65 -11.13
CA ALA A 516 18.77 -4.86 -10.31
C ALA A 516 17.56 -4.97 -9.37
N THR A 517 17.05 -3.87 -8.82
CA THR A 517 15.80 -3.85 -8.07
C THR A 517 14.62 -4.26 -8.97
N LEU A 518 14.55 -3.82 -10.22
CA LEU A 518 13.56 -4.33 -11.19
C LEU A 518 13.64 -5.86 -11.32
N GLY A 519 14.85 -6.43 -11.37
CA GLY A 519 15.04 -7.88 -11.32
C GLY A 519 14.53 -8.52 -10.02
N GLN A 520 14.73 -7.86 -8.88
CA GLN A 520 14.18 -8.32 -7.61
C GLN A 520 12.64 -8.25 -7.56
N LEU A 521 12.01 -7.24 -8.19
CA LEU A 521 10.56 -7.16 -8.32
C LEU A 521 10.00 -8.34 -9.14
N LEU A 522 10.68 -8.75 -10.20
CA LEU A 522 10.30 -9.95 -10.97
C LEU A 522 10.42 -11.23 -10.12
N GLY A 523 11.48 -11.35 -9.32
CA GLY A 523 11.63 -12.46 -8.37
C GLY A 523 10.54 -12.48 -7.30
N ALA A 524 10.17 -11.31 -6.77
CA ALA A 524 9.06 -11.15 -5.83
C ALA A 524 7.71 -11.57 -6.45
N LEU A 525 7.45 -11.18 -7.70
CA LEU A 525 6.25 -11.59 -8.44
C LEU A 525 6.22 -13.10 -8.70
N ALA A 526 7.37 -13.72 -8.97
CA ALA A 526 7.49 -15.17 -9.11
C ALA A 526 7.18 -15.91 -7.79
N ILE A 527 7.57 -15.35 -6.65
CA ILE A 527 7.15 -15.85 -5.32
C ILE A 527 5.63 -15.70 -5.17
N ALA A 528 5.05 -14.53 -5.47
CA ALA A 528 3.61 -14.30 -5.33
C ALA A 528 2.76 -15.28 -6.15
N THR A 529 3.11 -15.46 -7.42
CA THR A 529 2.41 -16.38 -8.35
C THR A 529 2.61 -17.86 -8.03
N SER A 530 3.49 -18.20 -7.09
CA SER A 530 3.72 -19.58 -6.66
C SER A 530 2.85 -20.00 -5.47
N VAL A 531 2.23 -19.03 -4.77
CA VAL A 531 1.48 -19.29 -3.54
C VAL A 531 0.30 -20.23 -3.80
N GLY A 532 -0.47 -20.03 -4.87
CA GLY A 532 -1.58 -20.92 -5.24
C GLY A 532 -1.12 -22.38 -5.43
N PRO A 533 -0.12 -22.67 -6.28
CA PRO A 533 0.50 -23.99 -6.39
C PRO A 533 1.02 -24.57 -5.06
N VAL A 534 1.60 -23.74 -4.17
CA VAL A 534 2.04 -24.18 -2.83
C VAL A 534 0.86 -24.69 -2.01
N PHE A 535 -0.27 -23.98 -1.99
CA PHE A 535 -1.44 -24.40 -1.21
C PHE A 535 -2.20 -25.58 -1.82
N ARG A 536 -2.30 -25.65 -3.15
CA ARG A 536 -3.07 -26.70 -3.85
C ARG A 536 -2.29 -27.99 -4.06
N LEU A 537 -0.99 -27.89 -4.34
CA LEU A 537 -0.16 -29.00 -4.80
C LEU A 537 1.02 -29.32 -3.87
N PHE A 538 1.25 -28.51 -2.82
CA PHE A 538 2.47 -28.59 -1.99
C PHE A 538 3.77 -28.47 -2.82
N ASP A 539 3.72 -27.79 -3.98
CA ASP A 539 4.87 -27.59 -4.85
C ASP A 539 5.52 -26.22 -4.60
N PHE A 540 6.71 -26.24 -3.99
CA PHE A 540 7.49 -25.04 -3.65
C PHE A 540 8.49 -24.62 -4.74
N ARG A 541 8.61 -25.37 -5.85
CA ARG A 541 9.68 -25.15 -6.85
C ARG A 541 9.68 -23.76 -7.43
N GLN A 542 8.51 -23.29 -7.88
CA GLN A 542 8.37 -21.95 -8.44
C GLN A 542 8.69 -20.86 -7.41
N MET A 543 8.24 -21.04 -6.16
CA MET A 543 8.54 -20.12 -5.07
C MET A 543 10.05 -19.99 -4.87
N LEU A 544 10.75 -21.12 -4.83
CA LEU A 544 12.18 -21.18 -4.63
C LEU A 544 12.96 -20.64 -5.84
N TYR A 545 12.51 -20.87 -7.07
CA TYR A 545 13.11 -20.24 -8.25
C TYR A 545 13.00 -18.71 -8.19
N GLY A 546 11.83 -18.18 -7.83
CA GLY A 546 11.64 -16.74 -7.61
C GLY A 546 12.53 -16.19 -6.49
N PHE A 547 12.62 -16.91 -5.38
CA PHE A 547 13.47 -16.55 -4.24
C PHE A 547 14.97 -16.56 -4.59
N ILE A 548 15.46 -17.58 -5.29
CA ILE A 548 16.84 -17.67 -5.76
C ILE A 548 17.15 -16.53 -6.75
N PHE A 549 16.23 -16.25 -7.69
CA PHE A 549 16.39 -15.17 -8.66
C PHE A 549 16.45 -13.79 -7.99
N LEU A 550 15.60 -13.53 -7.00
CA LEU A 550 15.64 -12.32 -6.19
C LEU A 550 16.97 -12.19 -5.44
N ARG A 551 17.43 -13.30 -4.82
CA ARG A 551 18.68 -13.36 -4.06
C ARG A 551 19.94 -13.18 -4.93
N PHE A 552 19.91 -13.58 -6.19
CA PHE A 552 21.02 -13.37 -7.12
C PHE A 552 21.45 -11.89 -7.15
N PHE A 553 20.51 -10.95 -7.20
CA PHE A 553 20.82 -9.51 -7.20
C PHE A 553 21.45 -9.05 -5.87
N PHE A 554 21.03 -9.59 -4.73
CA PHE A 554 21.72 -9.31 -3.46
C PHE A 554 23.15 -9.80 -3.45
N VAL A 555 23.41 -11.00 -3.96
CA VAL A 555 24.78 -11.54 -4.07
C VAL A 555 25.63 -10.64 -4.98
N VAL A 556 25.09 -10.18 -6.10
CA VAL A 556 25.76 -9.21 -6.99
C VAL A 556 26.10 -7.91 -6.26
N PHE A 557 25.20 -7.38 -5.43
CA PHE A 557 25.48 -6.17 -4.67
C PHE A 557 26.51 -6.38 -3.56
N TYR A 558 26.35 -7.41 -2.72
CA TYR A 558 27.26 -7.68 -1.61
C TYR A 558 28.67 -8.04 -2.11
N LEU A 559 28.79 -8.97 -3.05
CA LEU A 559 30.09 -9.46 -3.53
C LEU A 559 30.68 -8.59 -4.64
N GLY A 560 29.85 -8.17 -5.59
CA GLY A 560 30.28 -7.46 -6.80
C GLY A 560 30.45 -5.96 -6.63
N ARG A 561 29.87 -5.34 -5.59
CA ARG A 561 30.01 -3.90 -5.32
C ARG A 561 30.47 -3.59 -3.91
N ALA A 562 29.66 -3.91 -2.89
CA ALA A 562 29.92 -3.53 -1.50
C ALA A 562 31.26 -4.08 -0.99
N ALA A 563 31.58 -5.35 -1.26
CA ALA A 563 32.87 -5.95 -0.86
C ALA A 563 34.09 -5.34 -1.55
N LEU A 564 33.92 -4.71 -2.73
CA LEU A 564 35.01 -4.06 -3.46
C LEU A 564 35.18 -2.60 -3.04
N GLN A 565 34.10 -1.93 -2.65
CA GLN A 565 34.04 -0.47 -2.49
C GLN A 565 34.04 -0.04 -1.02
N ASP A 566 33.46 -0.85 -0.13
CA ASP A 566 33.48 -0.66 1.31
C ASP A 566 34.54 -1.57 1.95
N ILE A 567 35.78 -1.09 1.96
CA ILE A 567 36.93 -1.84 2.48
C ILE A 567 36.78 -2.14 3.98
N GLN A 568 36.14 -1.24 4.74
CA GLN A 568 35.98 -1.39 6.19
C GLN A 568 35.07 -2.58 6.54
N HIS A 569 33.98 -2.77 5.78
CA HIS A 569 33.02 -3.86 5.99
C HIS A 569 33.17 -5.00 4.97
N ARG A 570 34.30 -5.07 4.26
CA ARG A 570 34.54 -6.03 3.18
C ARG A 570 34.30 -7.49 3.59
N MET A 571 34.82 -7.90 4.75
CA MET A 571 34.66 -9.28 5.22
C MET A 571 33.20 -9.62 5.55
N TYR A 572 32.46 -8.67 6.13
CA TYR A 572 31.02 -8.81 6.37
C TYR A 572 30.27 -9.01 5.04
N ASN A 573 30.55 -8.17 4.04
CA ASN A 573 29.91 -8.25 2.72
C ASN A 573 30.22 -9.57 1.99
N ILE A 574 31.47 -10.05 2.05
CA ILE A 574 31.85 -11.36 1.49
C ILE A 574 31.11 -12.49 2.21
N ARG A 575 31.06 -12.46 3.56
CA ARG A 575 30.38 -13.50 4.34
C ARG A 575 28.88 -13.52 4.07
N MET A 576 28.22 -12.37 4.00
CA MET A 576 26.81 -12.26 3.61
C MET A 576 26.57 -12.94 2.26
N ALA A 577 27.38 -12.61 1.25
CA ALA A 577 27.25 -13.21 -0.07
C ALA A 577 27.50 -14.73 -0.08
N VAL A 578 28.59 -15.20 0.56
CA VAL A 578 28.95 -16.62 0.60
C VAL A 578 27.89 -17.44 1.34
N LEU A 579 27.40 -16.97 2.49
CA LEU A 579 26.35 -17.66 3.23
C LEU A 579 25.03 -17.70 2.45
N MET A 580 24.66 -16.61 1.77
CA MET A 580 23.51 -16.61 0.85
C MET A 580 23.70 -17.59 -0.31
N ILE A 581 24.89 -17.73 -0.89
CA ILE A 581 25.17 -18.70 -1.95
C ILE A 581 25.03 -20.13 -1.41
N ILE A 582 25.58 -20.42 -0.23
CA ILE A 582 25.47 -21.74 0.41
C ILE A 582 23.99 -22.11 0.61
N LEU A 583 23.19 -21.16 1.13
CA LEU A 583 21.75 -21.38 1.30
C LEU A 583 21.01 -21.53 -0.03
N GLN A 584 21.34 -20.75 -1.05
CA GLN A 584 20.75 -20.92 -2.39
C GLN A 584 21.06 -22.29 -2.98
N VAL A 585 22.29 -22.79 -2.82
CA VAL A 585 22.66 -24.15 -3.24
C VAL A 585 21.90 -25.20 -2.44
N ALA A 586 21.71 -25.00 -1.14
CA ALA A 586 20.93 -25.91 -0.29
C ALA A 586 19.44 -25.94 -0.68
N TRP A 587 18.83 -24.78 -0.93
CA TRP A 587 17.45 -24.68 -1.44
C TRP A 587 17.31 -25.27 -2.84
N TYR A 588 18.29 -25.06 -3.71
CA TYR A 588 18.28 -25.68 -5.04
C TYR A 588 18.39 -27.21 -4.92
N TYR A 589 19.23 -27.72 -4.02
CA TYR A 589 19.33 -29.16 -3.78
C TYR A 589 18.05 -29.74 -3.18
N SER A 590 17.34 -29.01 -2.31
CA SER A 590 16.04 -29.45 -1.80
C SER A 590 14.96 -29.52 -2.88
N ILE A 591 15.12 -28.81 -4.00
CA ILE A 591 14.24 -28.95 -5.18
C ILE A 591 14.54 -30.25 -5.95
N LEU A 592 15.83 -30.58 -6.10
CA LEU A 592 16.26 -31.76 -6.86
C LEU A 592 15.96 -33.08 -6.13
N TYR A 593 16.03 -33.05 -4.80
CA TYR A 593 15.76 -34.20 -3.96
C TYR A 593 14.29 -34.23 -3.58
N ASP A 594 13.50 -35.08 -4.24
CA ASP A 594 12.09 -35.31 -3.88
C ASP A 594 12.01 -36.17 -2.61
N PRO A 595 11.66 -35.61 -1.43
CA PRO A 595 11.73 -36.36 -0.21
C PRO A 595 10.66 -37.45 -0.13
N PRO A 596 10.95 -38.60 0.50
CA PRO A 596 10.04 -39.72 0.51
C PRO A 596 8.74 -39.47 1.31
N THR A 597 8.71 -38.46 2.19
CA THR A 597 7.53 -38.11 3.00
C THR A 597 7.33 -36.60 3.13
N LEU A 598 6.08 -36.17 3.33
CA LEU A 598 5.71 -34.78 3.59
C LEU A 598 6.38 -34.22 4.86
N GLU A 599 6.48 -35.04 5.91
CA GLU A 599 7.15 -34.66 7.16
C GLU A 599 8.64 -34.36 6.95
N TRP A 600 9.32 -35.15 6.11
CA TRP A 600 10.71 -34.89 5.76
C TRP A 600 10.83 -33.58 4.99
N ASN A 601 9.94 -33.33 4.03
CA ASN A 601 9.92 -32.09 3.26
C ASN A 601 9.71 -30.87 4.18
N ALA A 602 8.71 -30.92 5.05
CA ALA A 602 8.44 -29.88 6.04
C ALA A 602 9.62 -29.67 7.01
N GLY A 603 10.26 -30.75 7.47
CA GLY A 603 11.44 -30.71 8.32
C GLY A 603 12.65 -30.08 7.63
N THR A 604 12.92 -30.43 6.37
CA THR A 604 13.99 -29.82 5.57
C THR A 604 13.72 -28.34 5.31
N PHE A 605 12.47 -27.98 5.00
CA PHE A 605 12.06 -26.59 4.83
C PHE A 605 12.27 -25.79 6.11
N ALA A 606 11.81 -26.30 7.25
CA ALA A 606 11.98 -25.65 8.56
C ALA A 606 13.46 -25.49 8.94
N ALA A 607 14.30 -26.50 8.66
CA ALA A 607 15.74 -26.43 8.92
C ALA A 607 16.44 -25.38 8.04
N LEU A 608 16.14 -25.34 6.73
CA LEU A 608 16.70 -24.33 5.83
C LEU A 608 16.19 -22.93 6.17
N LEU A 609 14.91 -22.80 6.52
CA LEU A 609 14.34 -21.55 6.97
C LEU A 609 14.99 -21.06 8.28
N PHE A 610 15.26 -21.94 9.23
CA PHE A 610 16.01 -21.58 10.43
C PHE A 610 17.41 -21.05 10.07
N CYS A 611 18.10 -21.70 9.13
CA CYS A 611 19.38 -21.20 8.62
C CYS A 611 19.25 -19.84 7.91
N GLU A 612 18.14 -19.57 7.21
CA GLU A 612 17.84 -18.27 6.61
C GLU A 612 17.72 -17.15 7.66
N PHE A 613 17.06 -17.41 8.80
CA PHE A 613 17.01 -16.44 9.90
C PHE A 613 18.35 -16.30 10.61
N PHE A 614 19.17 -17.36 10.61
CA PHE A 614 20.40 -17.41 11.40
C PHE A 614 21.64 -16.87 10.66
N PHE A 615 21.71 -16.96 9.32
CA PHE A 615 22.93 -16.60 8.60
C PHE A 615 23.39 -15.15 8.78
N PRO A 616 22.53 -14.12 8.97
CA PRO A 616 23.02 -12.76 9.22
C PRO A 616 23.83 -12.67 10.51
N PHE A 617 23.50 -13.47 11.53
CA PHE A 617 24.26 -13.54 12.78
C PHE A 617 25.66 -14.12 12.56
N LEU A 618 25.75 -15.17 11.74
CA LEU A 618 27.04 -15.77 11.35
C LEU A 618 27.87 -14.80 10.51
N ALA A 619 27.23 -14.02 9.64
CA ALA A 619 27.92 -13.04 8.82
C ALA A 619 28.54 -11.91 9.66
N GLU A 620 27.83 -11.41 10.67
CA GLU A 620 28.29 -10.34 11.56
C GLU A 620 29.32 -10.79 12.60
N GLN A 621 29.39 -12.10 12.92
CA GLN A 621 30.22 -12.60 14.02
C GLN A 621 31.72 -12.31 13.83
N GLY A 622 32.28 -11.43 14.66
CA GLY A 622 33.69 -11.08 14.63
C GLY A 622 34.10 -10.25 13.40
N THR A 623 33.14 -9.61 12.73
CA THR A 623 33.39 -8.66 11.63
C THR A 623 32.68 -7.35 11.90
N PRO A 624 33.28 -6.20 11.56
CA PRO A 624 32.55 -4.93 11.54
C PRO A 624 31.40 -5.03 10.54
N SER A 625 30.17 -4.82 11.01
CA SER A 625 28.97 -4.69 10.18
C SER A 625 28.66 -3.21 9.95
N PRO A 626 28.16 -2.81 8.77
CA PRO A 626 27.72 -1.45 8.55
C PRO A 626 26.56 -1.13 9.49
N ASP A 627 26.63 0.04 10.11
CA ASP A 627 25.55 0.54 10.95
C ASP A 627 24.33 0.92 10.09
N ARG A 628 23.15 0.93 10.71
CA ARG A 628 21.86 1.19 10.06
C ARG A 628 21.17 2.39 10.69
N HIS A 629 20.34 3.09 9.92
CA HIS A 629 19.66 4.30 10.39
C HIS A 629 18.34 3.97 11.12
N ALA A 630 18.25 4.34 12.41
CA ALA A 630 17.14 3.93 13.28
C ALA A 630 15.76 4.41 12.83
N HIS A 631 15.62 5.70 12.52
CA HIS A 631 14.31 6.26 12.11
C HIS A 631 13.90 5.80 10.70
N HIS A 632 14.87 5.48 9.84
CA HIS A 632 14.58 4.90 8.53
C HIS A 632 14.03 3.48 8.69
N LEU A 633 14.62 2.66 9.57
CA LEU A 633 14.05 1.35 9.90
C LEU A 633 12.64 1.47 10.50
N GLN A 634 12.39 2.43 11.40
CA GLN A 634 11.04 2.70 11.92
C GLN A 634 10.06 3.03 10.78
N GLU A 635 10.45 3.92 9.87
CA GLU A 635 9.62 4.32 8.73
C GLU A 635 9.28 3.12 7.84
N ARG A 636 10.27 2.27 7.53
CA ARG A 636 10.10 1.05 6.72
C ARG A 636 9.22 0.02 7.41
N TYR A 637 9.45 -0.24 8.69
CA TYR A 637 8.65 -1.19 9.48
C TYR A 637 7.21 -0.70 9.63
N GLY A 638 7.02 0.60 9.85
CA GLY A 638 5.70 1.23 9.91
C GLY A 638 4.97 1.20 8.56
N ALA A 639 5.64 1.54 7.47
CA ALA A 639 5.06 1.48 6.12
C ALA A 639 4.61 0.06 5.78
N PHE A 640 5.44 -0.95 6.04
CA PHE A 640 5.07 -2.35 5.81
C PHE A 640 3.92 -2.80 6.72
N THR A 641 3.89 -2.38 7.99
CA THR A 641 2.75 -2.64 8.89
C THR A 641 1.45 -2.08 8.31
N ILE A 642 1.47 -0.84 7.79
CA ILE A 642 0.30 -0.23 7.14
C ILE A 642 -0.11 -1.05 5.92
N ILE A 643 0.87 -1.43 5.07
CA ILE A 643 0.64 -2.22 3.86
C ILE A 643 -0.08 -3.55 4.18
N VAL A 644 0.38 -4.31 5.18
CA VAL A 644 -0.27 -5.56 5.59
C VAL A 644 -1.66 -5.34 6.21
N ILE A 645 -1.86 -4.23 6.93
CA ILE A 645 -3.20 -3.86 7.43
C ILE A 645 -4.14 -3.52 6.27
N GLY A 646 -3.68 -2.80 5.26
CA GLY A 646 -4.54 -2.44 4.14
C GLY A 646 -4.95 -3.61 3.28
N GLU A 647 -4.10 -4.63 3.17
CA GLU A 647 -4.48 -5.91 2.55
C GLU A 647 -5.69 -6.54 3.25
N SER A 648 -5.82 -6.34 4.57
CA SER A 648 -7.00 -6.78 5.31
C SER A 648 -8.29 -6.07 4.86
N PHE A 649 -8.22 -4.84 4.36
CA PHE A 649 -9.38 -4.12 3.82
C PHE A 649 -9.80 -4.62 2.43
N ILE A 650 -8.82 -4.98 1.60
CA ILE A 650 -9.06 -5.59 0.27
C ILE A 650 -9.77 -6.94 0.48
N GLY A 651 -9.15 -7.84 1.25
CA GLY A 651 -9.72 -9.16 1.54
C GLY A 651 -11.10 -9.10 2.19
N LEU A 652 -11.34 -8.13 3.09
CA LEU A 652 -12.66 -7.90 3.69
C LEU A 652 -13.69 -7.45 2.64
N SER A 653 -13.31 -6.57 1.71
CA SER A 653 -14.22 -6.10 0.65
C SER A 653 -14.58 -7.22 -0.32
N SER A 654 -13.60 -8.03 -0.74
CA SER A 654 -13.83 -9.21 -1.58
C SER A 654 -14.69 -10.26 -0.87
N ALA A 655 -14.50 -10.46 0.43
CA ALA A 655 -15.35 -11.34 1.23
C ALA A 655 -16.81 -10.84 1.34
N ILE A 656 -17.03 -9.52 1.42
CA ILE A 656 -18.37 -8.92 1.41
C ILE A 656 -19.05 -9.13 0.06
N LEU A 657 -18.32 -8.93 -1.04
CA LEU A 657 -18.85 -9.10 -2.39
C LEU A 657 -19.20 -10.56 -2.70
N SER A 658 -18.32 -11.49 -2.35
CA SER A 658 -18.56 -12.92 -2.57
C SER A 658 -19.66 -13.51 -1.68
N SER A 659 -19.88 -12.94 -0.49
CA SER A 659 -20.94 -13.43 0.43
C SER A 659 -22.33 -12.86 0.14
N ASN A 660 -22.48 -11.75 -0.58
CA ASN A 660 -23.79 -11.12 -0.80
C ASN A 660 -24.27 -11.32 -2.25
N THR A 661 -25.31 -12.13 -2.45
CA THR A 661 -26.00 -12.26 -3.75
C THR A 661 -27.12 -11.22 -3.96
N GLY A 662 -27.22 -10.24 -3.06
CA GLY A 662 -28.27 -9.21 -3.01
C GLY A 662 -27.85 -8.01 -2.16
N PRO A 663 -28.79 -7.20 -1.64
CA PRO A 663 -28.45 -6.07 -0.78
C PRO A 663 -27.61 -6.52 0.42
N ILE A 664 -26.61 -5.71 0.79
CA ILE A 664 -25.72 -6.03 1.92
C ILE A 664 -26.54 -6.31 3.18
N SER A 665 -26.29 -7.47 3.78
CA SER A 665 -26.94 -7.85 5.03
C SER A 665 -26.45 -7.00 6.22
N TRP A 666 -27.33 -6.78 7.20
CA TRP A 666 -26.92 -6.15 8.46
C TRP A 666 -25.77 -6.89 9.16
N GLU A 667 -25.70 -8.20 8.97
CA GLU A 667 -24.62 -9.01 9.53
C GLU A 667 -23.28 -8.66 8.88
N SER A 668 -23.21 -8.57 7.55
CA SER A 668 -22.02 -8.12 6.82
C SER A 668 -21.58 -6.73 7.25
N ILE A 669 -22.53 -5.80 7.48
CA ILE A 669 -22.21 -4.45 7.98
C ILE A 669 -21.57 -4.52 9.37
N LYS A 670 -22.14 -5.29 10.30
CA LYS A 670 -21.59 -5.43 11.66
C LYS A 670 -20.19 -6.05 11.63
N ILE A 671 -19.98 -7.10 10.83
CA ILE A 671 -18.67 -7.75 10.66
C ILE A 671 -17.67 -6.76 10.07
N ALA A 672 -18.05 -6.00 9.04
CA ALA A 672 -17.18 -5.01 8.40
C ALA A 672 -16.78 -3.90 9.37
N VAL A 673 -17.75 -3.29 10.07
CA VAL A 673 -17.51 -2.23 11.05
C VAL A 673 -16.62 -2.72 12.20
N GLY A 674 -16.90 -3.91 12.75
CA GLY A 674 -16.08 -4.49 13.82
C GLY A 674 -14.65 -4.80 13.37
N SER A 675 -14.49 -5.37 12.17
CA SER A 675 -13.18 -5.68 11.59
C SER A 675 -12.35 -4.42 11.35
N VAL A 676 -12.91 -3.40 10.69
CA VAL A 676 -12.23 -2.12 10.45
C VAL A 676 -11.86 -1.44 11.75
N THR A 677 -12.74 -1.49 12.75
CA THR A 677 -12.47 -0.90 14.08
C THR A 677 -11.29 -1.59 14.77
N ILE A 678 -11.22 -2.92 14.77
CA ILE A 678 -10.13 -3.67 15.39
C ILE A 678 -8.80 -3.44 14.65
N LEU A 679 -8.81 -3.47 13.32
CA LEU A 679 -7.63 -3.15 12.50
C LEU A 679 -7.12 -1.73 12.76
N PHE A 680 -8.03 -0.76 12.89
CA PHE A 680 -7.68 0.62 13.24
C PHE A 680 -7.09 0.74 14.66
N ILE A 681 -7.62 -0.02 15.63
CA ILE A 681 -7.06 -0.06 16.99
C ILE A 681 -5.65 -0.69 16.97
N MET A 682 -5.44 -1.76 16.19
CA MET A 682 -4.10 -2.36 16.01
C MET A 682 -3.12 -1.35 15.42
N TRP A 683 -3.51 -0.66 14.36
CA TRP A 683 -2.73 0.43 13.75
C TRP A 683 -2.41 1.53 14.78
N TRP A 684 -3.41 2.00 15.52
CA TRP A 684 -3.22 3.06 16.51
C TRP A 684 -2.25 2.61 17.62
N ALA A 685 -2.42 1.39 18.14
CA ALA A 685 -1.52 0.82 19.14
C ALA A 685 -0.06 0.76 18.65
N TYR A 686 0.19 0.39 17.40
CA TYR A 686 1.53 0.34 16.82
C TYR A 686 2.19 1.72 16.78
N PHE A 687 1.50 2.70 16.20
CA PHE A 687 2.05 4.04 15.95
C PHE A 687 2.12 4.93 17.20
N THR A 688 1.73 4.41 18.37
CA THR A 688 2.03 5.06 19.66
C THR A 688 3.45 4.80 20.16
N ILE A 689 4.19 3.86 19.56
CA ILE A 689 5.51 3.44 20.03
C ILE A 689 6.61 4.14 19.21
N PRO A 690 7.55 4.88 19.85
CA PRO A 690 8.63 5.59 19.17
C PRO A 690 9.82 4.67 18.85
N PHE A 691 9.61 3.67 17.98
CA PHE A 691 10.62 2.63 17.68
C PHE A 691 11.98 3.17 17.26
N GLY A 692 12.04 4.28 16.52
CA GLY A 692 13.26 4.90 16.03
C GLY A 692 14.09 5.48 17.16
N ASP A 693 13.49 6.19 18.10
CA ASP A 693 14.20 6.69 19.27
C ASP A 693 14.70 5.55 20.15
N MET A 694 13.88 4.52 20.34
CA MET A 694 14.26 3.31 21.08
C MET A 694 15.47 2.62 20.42
N MET A 695 15.44 2.41 19.10
CA MET A 695 16.55 1.81 18.35
C MET A 695 17.80 2.69 18.30
N LYS A 696 17.64 4.02 18.28
CA LYS A 696 18.74 4.98 18.33
C LYS A 696 19.47 4.92 19.68
N SER A 697 18.72 4.76 20.77
CA SER A 697 19.27 4.65 22.13
C SER A 697 20.10 3.38 22.35
N ASN A 698 19.72 2.26 21.72
CA ASN A 698 20.44 1.00 21.80
C ASN A 698 20.43 0.28 20.44
N ARG A 699 21.49 0.50 19.65
CA ARG A 699 21.63 -0.04 18.30
C ARG A 699 21.65 -1.58 18.24
N ASN A 700 22.05 -2.26 19.32
CA ASN A 700 22.02 -3.72 19.38
C ASN A 700 20.59 -4.28 19.25
N LEU A 701 19.58 -3.47 19.53
CA LEU A 701 18.17 -3.84 19.46
C LEU A 701 17.56 -3.72 18.06
N MET A 702 18.25 -3.10 17.10
CA MET A 702 17.75 -2.97 15.72
C MET A 702 17.46 -4.33 15.08
N ARG A 703 18.32 -5.33 15.34
CA ARG A 703 18.14 -6.70 14.83
C ARG A 703 16.94 -7.39 15.48
N LEU A 704 16.83 -7.28 16.79
CA LEU A 704 15.73 -7.88 17.53
C LEU A 704 14.40 -7.22 17.18
N CYS A 705 14.39 -5.91 16.98
CA CYS A 705 13.27 -5.17 16.43
C CYS A 705 12.86 -5.75 15.08
N GLY A 706 13.81 -5.89 14.15
CA GLY A 706 13.56 -6.50 12.83
C GLY A 706 12.89 -7.87 12.93
N TYR A 707 13.49 -8.82 13.65
CA TYR A 707 12.90 -10.17 13.78
C TYR A 707 11.61 -10.21 14.61
N GLY A 708 11.44 -9.33 15.58
CA GLY A 708 10.18 -9.21 16.32
C GLY A 708 9.00 -8.83 15.41
N HIS A 709 9.24 -8.00 14.40
CA HIS A 709 8.23 -7.62 13.42
C HIS A 709 7.78 -8.79 12.53
N TYR A 710 8.53 -9.90 12.46
CA TYR A 710 8.07 -11.11 11.77
C TYR A 710 6.74 -11.61 12.34
N VAL A 711 6.70 -11.83 13.67
CA VAL A 711 5.49 -12.32 14.36
C VAL A 711 4.38 -11.28 14.30
N LEU A 712 4.72 -10.00 14.36
CA LEU A 712 3.76 -8.90 14.27
C LEU A 712 3.06 -8.90 12.89
N HIS A 713 3.84 -8.90 11.80
CA HIS A 713 3.30 -8.82 10.44
C HIS A 713 2.52 -10.09 10.04
N ILE A 714 3.01 -11.29 10.38
CA ILE A 714 2.26 -12.52 10.07
C ILE A 714 0.94 -12.58 10.85
N SER A 715 0.90 -12.05 12.07
CA SER A 715 -0.33 -11.96 12.85
C SER A 715 -1.34 -11.03 12.19
N ILE A 716 -0.91 -9.93 11.56
CA ILE A 716 -1.82 -9.06 10.79
C ILE A 716 -2.33 -9.80 9.53
N ALA A 717 -1.47 -10.51 8.81
CA ALA A 717 -1.88 -11.28 7.63
C ALA A 717 -2.90 -12.39 7.97
N ILE A 718 -2.73 -13.09 9.10
CA ILE A 718 -3.72 -14.07 9.58
C ILE A 718 -5.00 -13.37 10.03
N ALA A 719 -4.91 -12.19 10.67
CA ALA A 719 -6.09 -11.40 11.01
C ALA A 719 -6.88 -10.98 9.76
N ALA A 720 -6.20 -10.62 8.66
CA ALA A 720 -6.81 -10.35 7.35
C ALA A 720 -7.65 -11.54 6.86
N SER A 721 -7.07 -12.73 6.91
CA SER A 721 -7.78 -13.96 6.54
C SER A 721 -8.95 -14.24 7.49
N GLY A 722 -8.76 -13.98 8.79
CA GLY A 722 -9.78 -14.14 9.82
C GLY A 722 -11.03 -13.29 9.56
N THR A 723 -10.89 -12.05 9.05
CA THR A 723 -12.06 -11.22 8.71
C THR A 723 -12.87 -11.82 7.56
N ALA A 724 -12.21 -12.36 6.54
CA ALA A 724 -12.86 -13.05 5.42
C ALA A 724 -13.56 -14.34 5.87
N LEU A 725 -12.89 -15.16 6.70
CA LEU A 725 -13.47 -16.37 7.29
C LEU A 725 -14.73 -16.07 8.13
N MET A 726 -14.68 -15.01 8.95
CA MET A 726 -15.82 -14.57 9.76
C MET A 726 -16.98 -14.07 8.90
N MET A 727 -16.69 -13.38 7.79
CA MET A 727 -17.72 -12.96 6.82
C MET A 727 -18.43 -14.19 6.23
N GLN A 728 -17.68 -15.10 5.62
CA GLN A 728 -18.23 -16.28 4.96
C GLN A 728 -19.03 -17.17 5.91
N THR A 729 -18.45 -17.54 7.06
CA THR A 729 -19.14 -18.39 8.05
C THR A 729 -20.27 -17.68 8.78
N GLY A 730 -20.22 -16.35 8.89
CA GLY A 730 -21.25 -15.54 9.54
C GLY A 730 -22.51 -15.38 8.69
N THR A 731 -22.36 -15.17 7.38
CA THR A 731 -23.47 -15.01 6.43
C THR A 731 -24.01 -16.35 5.93
N HIS A 732 -23.13 -17.33 5.72
CA HIS A 732 -23.46 -18.67 5.17
C HIS A 732 -23.05 -19.80 6.11
N PRO A 733 -23.64 -19.89 7.32
CA PRO A 733 -23.19 -20.79 8.39
C PRO A 733 -23.27 -22.29 8.07
N ASN A 734 -24.01 -22.69 7.02
CA ASN A 734 -24.23 -24.09 6.66
C ASN A 734 -23.49 -24.51 5.38
N GLU A 735 -22.81 -23.59 4.69
CA GLU A 735 -22.17 -23.87 3.39
C GLU A 735 -20.70 -24.27 3.51
N HIS A 736 -20.10 -24.10 4.69
CA HIS A 736 -18.68 -24.34 4.93
C HIS A 736 -18.44 -25.36 6.04
N ALA A 737 -17.35 -26.12 5.91
CA ALA A 737 -16.94 -27.09 6.94
C ALA A 737 -16.45 -26.41 8.23
N LEU A 738 -16.00 -25.16 8.12
CA LEU A 738 -15.47 -24.38 9.24
C LEU A 738 -16.60 -23.82 10.11
N SER A 739 -16.53 -24.05 11.42
CA SER A 739 -17.49 -23.46 12.36
C SER A 739 -17.27 -21.95 12.54
N ARG A 740 -18.34 -21.19 12.78
CA ARG A 740 -18.27 -19.75 13.13
C ARG A 740 -17.32 -19.48 14.30
N THR A 741 -17.38 -20.32 15.33
CA THR A 741 -16.50 -20.22 16.51
C THR A 741 -15.04 -20.38 16.12
N THR A 742 -14.71 -21.30 15.23
CA THR A 742 -13.33 -21.49 14.74
C THR A 742 -12.86 -20.26 13.95
N ALA A 743 -13.70 -19.70 13.07
CA ALA A 743 -13.36 -18.48 12.33
C ALA A 743 -13.06 -17.29 13.25
N VAL A 744 -13.91 -17.05 14.25
CA VAL A 744 -13.69 -16.00 15.26
C VAL A 744 -12.43 -16.27 16.09
N LEU A 745 -12.16 -17.53 16.45
CA LEU A 745 -10.96 -17.90 17.17
C LEU A 745 -9.70 -17.62 16.34
N ILE A 746 -9.63 -17.98 15.06
CA ILE A 746 -8.49 -17.69 14.19
C ILE A 746 -8.18 -16.18 14.22
N PHE A 747 -9.20 -15.34 14.07
CA PHE A 747 -9.05 -13.89 14.14
C PHE A 747 -8.57 -13.41 15.51
N VAL A 748 -9.17 -13.89 16.60
CA VAL A 748 -8.79 -13.48 17.96
C VAL A 748 -7.39 -13.95 18.35
N TRP A 749 -6.97 -15.14 17.91
CA TRP A 749 -5.60 -15.63 18.08
C TRP A 749 -4.60 -14.73 17.35
N ALA A 750 -4.94 -14.31 16.12
CA ALA A 750 -4.11 -13.40 15.35
C ALA A 750 -3.96 -12.03 16.04
N VAL A 751 -5.08 -11.43 16.50
CA VAL A 751 -5.06 -10.16 17.26
C VAL A 751 -4.27 -10.32 18.57
N SER A 752 -4.46 -11.43 19.29
CA SER A 752 -3.75 -11.69 20.55
C SER A 752 -2.23 -11.86 20.32
N SER A 753 -1.84 -12.61 19.28
CA SER A 753 -0.45 -12.81 18.87
C SER A 753 0.21 -11.47 18.51
N TYR A 754 -0.48 -10.62 17.76
CA TYR A 754 -0.04 -9.27 17.45
C TYR A 754 0.23 -8.44 18.73
N LEU A 755 -0.72 -8.44 19.68
CA LEU A 755 -0.59 -7.67 20.93
C LEU A 755 0.54 -8.17 21.82
N VAL A 756 0.69 -9.50 21.92
CA VAL A 756 1.78 -10.13 22.66
C VAL A 756 3.12 -9.78 22.01
N SER A 757 3.24 -9.92 20.70
CA SER A 757 4.45 -9.57 19.94
C SER A 757 4.84 -8.11 20.16
N LEU A 758 3.91 -7.17 19.99
CA LEU A 758 4.14 -5.74 20.21
C LEU A 758 4.65 -5.44 21.63
N THR A 759 4.14 -6.17 22.62
CA THR A 759 4.55 -6.04 24.02
C THR A 759 5.93 -6.62 24.28
N LEU A 760 6.25 -7.76 23.68
CA LEU A 760 7.56 -8.37 23.83
C LEU A 760 8.64 -7.51 23.18
N ILE A 761 8.39 -6.98 21.98
CA ILE A 761 9.32 -6.06 21.29
C ILE A 761 9.59 -4.83 22.18
N THR A 762 8.53 -4.15 22.63
CA THR A 762 8.67 -2.98 23.51
C THR A 762 9.31 -3.33 24.86
N GLY A 763 9.01 -4.50 25.41
CA GLY A 763 9.59 -5.02 26.64
C GLY A 763 11.09 -5.20 26.58
N VAL A 764 11.58 -5.82 25.51
CA VAL A 764 13.02 -5.97 25.31
C VAL A 764 13.67 -4.61 25.10
N MET A 765 13.00 -3.69 24.39
CA MET A 765 13.51 -2.34 24.19
C MET A 765 13.62 -1.51 25.47
N LEU A 766 12.71 -1.69 26.42
CA LEU A 766 12.70 -1.02 27.72
C LEU A 766 13.44 -1.78 28.82
N GLY A 767 14.07 -2.93 28.51
CA GLY A 767 14.79 -3.74 29.49
C GLY A 767 13.92 -4.43 30.55
N PHE A 768 12.68 -4.79 30.20
CA PHE A 768 11.74 -5.49 31.08
C PHE A 768 11.47 -4.80 32.43
N CYS A 769 11.27 -3.48 32.41
CA CYS A 769 10.97 -2.70 33.61
C CYS A 769 9.60 -3.03 34.23
N ARG A 770 9.28 -2.47 35.41
CA ARG A 770 7.98 -2.69 36.08
C ARG A 770 6.78 -2.33 35.18
N VAL A 771 6.91 -1.27 34.38
CA VAL A 771 5.87 -0.83 33.43
C VAL A 771 5.62 -1.90 32.36
N PHE A 772 6.65 -2.61 31.90
CA PHE A 772 6.49 -3.74 30.99
C PHE A 772 5.66 -4.86 31.61
N PHE A 773 5.99 -5.32 32.82
CA PHE A 773 5.26 -6.44 33.45
C PHE A 773 3.79 -6.10 33.72
N LEU A 774 3.50 -4.84 34.06
CA LEU A 774 2.12 -4.34 34.17
C LEU A 774 1.39 -4.38 32.82
N ASN A 775 2.03 -3.90 31.75
CA ASN A 775 1.47 -3.95 30.41
C ASN A 775 1.25 -5.38 29.91
N LEU A 776 2.22 -6.28 30.16
CA LEU A 776 2.11 -7.70 29.82
C LEU A 776 0.94 -8.36 30.56
N GLY A 777 0.81 -8.14 31.86
CA GLY A 777 -0.30 -8.67 32.67
C GLY A 777 -1.66 -8.17 32.18
N LEU A 778 -1.79 -6.87 31.92
CA LEU A 778 -3.04 -6.29 31.40
C LEU A 778 -3.40 -6.83 30.02
N LYS A 779 -2.43 -6.91 29.10
CA LYS A 779 -2.67 -7.47 27.76
C LYS A 779 -2.98 -8.96 27.82
N ALA A 780 -2.37 -9.72 28.72
CA ALA A 780 -2.72 -11.12 28.94
C ALA A 780 -4.17 -11.28 29.45
N VAL A 781 -4.62 -10.41 30.36
CA VAL A 781 -6.02 -10.36 30.80
C VAL A 781 -6.94 -10.04 29.63
N ILE A 782 -6.61 -9.04 28.81
CA ILE A 782 -7.41 -8.66 27.64
C ILE A 782 -7.45 -9.80 26.62
N CYS A 783 -6.32 -10.43 26.28
CA CYS A 783 -6.28 -11.59 25.38
C CYS A 783 -7.14 -12.75 25.93
N THR A 784 -7.10 -12.98 27.24
CA THR A 784 -7.96 -13.97 27.90
C THR A 784 -9.44 -13.61 27.74
N ILE A 785 -9.82 -12.34 27.94
CA ILE A 785 -11.19 -11.87 27.72
C ILE A 785 -11.60 -12.06 26.26
N LEU A 786 -10.75 -11.71 25.30
CA LEU A 786 -11.03 -11.90 23.86
C LEU A 786 -11.28 -13.39 23.54
N LEU A 787 -10.43 -14.28 24.06
CA LEU A 787 -10.57 -15.74 23.88
C LEU A 787 -11.85 -16.28 24.53
N LEU A 788 -12.19 -15.80 25.73
CA LEU A 788 -13.43 -16.18 26.41
C LEU A 788 -14.67 -15.71 25.63
N ILE A 789 -14.66 -14.48 25.10
CA ILE A 789 -15.74 -13.97 24.25
C ILE A 789 -15.85 -14.82 22.97
N ALA A 790 -14.73 -15.05 22.29
CA ALA A 790 -14.70 -15.87 21.07
C ALA A 790 -15.23 -17.29 21.30
N THR A 791 -14.94 -17.90 22.45
CA THR A 791 -15.33 -19.28 22.74
C THR A 791 -16.78 -19.38 23.22
N PHE A 792 -17.19 -18.53 24.17
CA PHE A 792 -18.45 -18.67 24.89
C PHE A 792 -19.57 -17.77 24.36
N VAL A 793 -19.26 -16.65 23.71
CA VAL A 793 -20.27 -15.69 23.21
C VAL A 793 -20.62 -15.98 21.74
N THR A 794 -19.67 -16.46 20.93
CA THR A 794 -19.92 -16.82 19.52
C THR A 794 -21.09 -17.80 19.32
N PRO A 795 -21.27 -18.83 20.16
CA PRO A 795 -22.44 -19.71 20.04
C PRO A 795 -23.78 -19.03 20.40
N LEU A 796 -23.75 -17.90 21.13
CA LEU A 796 -24.93 -17.25 21.71
C LEU A 796 -25.50 -16.13 20.84
N THR A 797 -24.72 -15.59 19.91
CA THR A 797 -25.12 -14.43 19.09
C THR A 797 -24.55 -14.52 17.67
N SER A 798 -24.80 -13.50 16.84
CA SER A 798 -24.26 -13.42 15.48
C SER A 798 -22.78 -13.03 15.48
N THR A 799 -22.03 -13.44 14.45
CA THR A 799 -20.59 -13.14 14.31
C THR A 799 -20.32 -11.63 14.35
N GLY A 800 -21.20 -10.84 13.73
CA GLY A 800 -21.13 -9.38 13.73
C GLY A 800 -21.29 -8.79 15.13
N ASP A 801 -22.22 -9.31 15.95
CA ASP A 801 -22.38 -8.85 17.33
C ASP A 801 -21.16 -9.21 18.19
N VAL A 802 -20.58 -10.40 17.99
CA VAL A 802 -19.33 -10.80 18.65
C VAL A 802 -18.21 -9.81 18.32
N LEU A 803 -18.04 -9.46 17.05
CA LEU A 803 -17.00 -8.51 16.62
C LEU A 803 -17.18 -7.13 17.25
N LEU A 804 -18.41 -6.60 17.28
CA LEU A 804 -18.69 -5.34 17.95
C LEU A 804 -18.40 -5.40 19.46
N ILE A 805 -18.68 -6.54 20.10
CA ILE A 805 -18.34 -6.77 21.51
C ILE A 805 -16.81 -6.81 21.70
N LEU A 806 -16.06 -7.45 20.79
CA LEU A 806 -14.59 -7.54 20.84
C LEU A 806 -13.91 -6.16 20.69
N CYS A 807 -14.55 -5.19 20.02
CA CYS A 807 -14.01 -3.83 19.89
C CYS A 807 -13.77 -3.16 21.25
N VAL A 808 -14.63 -3.40 22.25
CA VAL A 808 -14.55 -2.74 23.57
C VAL A 808 -13.27 -3.12 24.34
N PRO A 809 -13.00 -4.40 24.66
CA PRO A 809 -11.77 -4.78 25.36
C PRO A 809 -10.52 -4.48 24.52
N THR A 810 -10.62 -4.50 23.18
CA THR A 810 -9.51 -4.12 22.30
C THR A 810 -9.22 -2.62 22.40
N ALA A 811 -10.23 -1.76 22.41
CA ALA A 811 -10.05 -0.30 22.54
C ALA A 811 -9.48 0.11 23.91
N LEU A 812 -9.78 -0.64 24.97
CA LEU A 812 -9.21 -0.43 26.31
C LEU A 812 -7.67 -0.57 26.33
N LEU A 813 -7.04 -1.10 25.28
CA LEU A 813 -5.58 -1.21 25.15
C LEU A 813 -4.89 0.13 24.87
N LEU A 814 -5.57 1.06 24.18
CA LEU A 814 -4.95 2.28 23.65
C LEU A 814 -4.34 3.19 24.74
N PRO A 815 -5.01 3.42 25.89
CA PRO A 815 -4.39 4.21 26.96
C PRO A 815 -3.12 3.57 27.51
N PHE A 816 -3.05 2.23 27.57
CA PHE A 816 -1.89 1.53 28.12
C PHE A 816 -0.68 1.54 27.18
N THR A 817 -0.92 1.41 25.88
CA THR A 817 0.15 1.57 24.89
C THR A 817 0.67 3.01 24.86
N ALA A 818 -0.22 4.00 25.04
CA ALA A 818 0.18 5.40 25.16
C ALA A 818 1.06 5.67 26.39
N VAL A 819 0.79 5.00 27.54
CA VAL A 819 1.64 5.11 28.74
C VAL A 819 3.06 4.60 28.49
N LEU A 820 3.24 3.55 27.69
CA LEU A 820 4.58 3.05 27.32
C LEU A 820 5.36 4.08 26.49
N GLY A 821 4.70 4.71 25.51
CA GLY A 821 5.31 5.78 24.73
C GLY A 821 5.72 6.96 25.61
N HIS A 822 4.82 7.41 26.48
CA HIS A 822 5.10 8.51 27.42
C HIS A 822 6.23 8.16 28.41
N TYR A 823 6.34 6.92 28.88
CA TYR A 823 7.42 6.49 29.78
C TYR A 823 8.79 6.50 29.09
N PHE A 824 8.87 6.28 27.77
CA PHE A 824 10.16 6.34 27.09
C PHE A 824 10.69 7.79 26.97
N HIS A 825 9.80 8.76 26.81
CA HIS A 825 10.18 10.17 26.70
C HIS A 825 10.54 10.84 28.03
N HIS A 826 10.27 10.21 29.18
CA HIS A 826 10.40 10.77 30.53
C HIS A 826 11.16 9.84 31.48
#